data_AF-A0A957F2P9-F1
#
_entry.id   AF-A0A957F2P9-F1
#
_cell.length_a   1.000
_cell.length_b   1.000
_cell.length_c   1.000
_cell.angle_alpha   90.00
_cell.angle_beta   90.00
_cell.angle_gamma   90.00
#
_symmetry.space_group_name_H-M   'P 1'
#
loop_
_entity.id
_entity.type
_entity.pdbx_description
1 polymer ?
#
loop_
_entity_poly.entity_id
_entity_poly.type
_entity_poly.pdbx_seq_one_letter_code
_entity_poly.pdbx_strand_id
1 'polypeptide(L)'
;MPPQPPSTADPRPRDPIAIVGIGCRFPGGVNDVAAFWRLLRNQVDAIGDIPANRFDIDAFHDPRPATPGKIVTRQGGFLDDVERFDARFFGVSPREAERLDPQQRLLLETTWEALEDAGQPADRLAGSQTGVFVGLCATEYAARLSPDPADADFYSLMGSSSYSAAGRISFILDLHGPSLTVNTHFSSSLVAVAYACHSLWNGESTLALAGGASLILQPHTSIAYSRAQMLAPDGRSKFADARANGYVRSEGAGMVVLKPLAAAVAAGDPVYAVIRATAVNHNGRSSGFLSAPSATAQANLLRHAYRAAGIPPTAVHYVEAHGTGTPAGDAAELQALVTALTPGRPAADPCYVGSVKTNIGHTEAAAGIAGLIKVALMLKHRHIPASLHLQTPTPAIAWDDLPLAVPTRLTPWPAAETAVAGVTSLGIAGTNAHVVLAAAPDPAPAPPPAPEAPRTFLLPLSAYTPQALRDQARAYLALLQAERPPALRDLCHPAACRRTHLPRRLGLVADTAAGLVEQLEAFLLGELETSDAILVADHPAGDGTAQPTPPADLRQHASRTRVAFIFSGQGSQWLGMGRELMQREPVFRQTIAACEAAMRPFVDWSLQAQLQAAAEAPGARLNDIDVIQPTLLSVQIALAALWQSWGVRPAAVIGHSMGEVA
;
A
#
# COMPACT_ATOMS: atom_id res chain seq x y z
N MET A 1 -35.69 -21.79 -27.48
CA MET A 1 -34.25 -21.79 -27.10
C MET A 1 -33.88 -20.39 -26.65
N PRO A 2 -33.31 -20.19 -25.46
CA PRO A 2 -32.66 -18.92 -25.16
C PRO A 2 -31.41 -18.78 -26.06
N PRO A 3 -31.06 -17.56 -26.51
CA PRO A 3 -29.90 -17.33 -27.36
C PRO A 3 -28.62 -17.71 -26.61
N GLN A 4 -27.75 -18.48 -27.25
CA GLN A 4 -26.41 -18.75 -26.74
C GLN A 4 -25.64 -17.41 -26.62
N PRO A 5 -24.96 -17.15 -25.49
CA PRO A 5 -24.13 -15.97 -25.37
C PRO A 5 -22.98 -16.03 -26.38
N PRO A 6 -22.54 -14.88 -26.93
CA PRO A 6 -21.46 -14.84 -27.90
C PRO A 6 -20.17 -15.41 -27.30
N SER A 7 -19.64 -16.42 -27.98
CA SER A 7 -18.33 -17.00 -27.73
C SER A 7 -17.26 -16.11 -28.37
N THR A 8 -16.65 -15.20 -27.59
CA THR A 8 -15.35 -14.63 -27.93
C THR A 8 -14.63 -14.16 -26.66
N ALA A 9 -13.68 -14.96 -26.18
CA ALA A 9 -12.53 -14.48 -25.44
C ALA A 9 -11.31 -15.30 -25.89
N ASP A 10 -10.29 -14.60 -26.36
CA ASP A 10 -8.96 -15.09 -26.72
C ASP A 10 -8.43 -16.10 -25.67
N PRO A 11 -7.94 -17.30 -26.06
CA PRO A 11 -7.52 -18.35 -25.13
C PRO A 11 -6.18 -18.08 -24.44
N ARG A 12 -5.67 -16.85 -24.47
CA ARG A 12 -4.51 -16.49 -23.65
C ARG A 12 -4.91 -16.40 -22.18
N PRO A 13 -4.21 -17.10 -21.25
CA PRO A 13 -4.43 -16.91 -19.83
C PRO A 13 -4.25 -15.43 -19.50
N ARG A 14 -5.22 -14.84 -18.79
CA ARG A 14 -5.09 -13.46 -18.31
C ARG A 14 -3.89 -13.38 -17.36
N ASP A 15 -3.03 -12.37 -17.52
CA ASP A 15 -1.94 -12.12 -16.59
C ASP A 15 -2.53 -11.90 -15.18
N PRO A 16 -2.12 -12.68 -14.17
CA PRO A 16 -2.62 -12.48 -12.81
C PRO A 16 -2.31 -11.07 -12.29
N ILE A 17 -3.07 -10.59 -11.31
CA ILE A 17 -2.89 -9.24 -10.75
C ILE A 17 -2.18 -9.33 -9.41
N ALA A 18 -1.01 -8.71 -9.28
CA ALA A 18 -0.25 -8.62 -8.03
C ALA A 18 -0.85 -7.54 -7.11
N ILE A 19 -0.97 -7.88 -5.83
CA ILE A 19 -1.17 -6.91 -4.74
C ILE A 19 0.23 -6.47 -4.29
N VAL A 20 0.62 -5.25 -4.66
CA VAL A 20 1.99 -4.75 -4.45
C VAL A 20 2.13 -3.82 -3.27
N GLY A 21 1.05 -3.22 -2.78
CA GLY A 21 1.07 -2.44 -1.54
C GLY A 21 -0.29 -2.35 -0.89
N ILE A 22 -0.29 -2.09 0.42
CA ILE A 22 -1.47 -2.07 1.26
C ILE A 22 -1.40 -0.90 2.25
N GLY A 23 -2.48 -0.15 2.37
CA GLY A 23 -2.71 0.83 3.45
C GLY A 23 -4.02 0.52 4.15
N CYS A 24 -4.06 0.61 5.48
CA CYS A 24 -5.27 0.30 6.23
C CYS A 24 -5.39 1.02 7.58
N ARG A 25 -6.66 1.17 8.00
CA ARG A 25 -7.09 1.61 9.32
C ARG A 25 -8.21 0.68 9.79
N PHE A 26 -8.00 -0.03 10.89
CA PHE A 26 -9.00 -0.89 11.50
C PHE A 26 -9.05 -0.69 13.03
N PRO A 27 -10.14 -1.11 13.69
CA PRO A 27 -10.25 -1.02 15.15
C PRO A 27 -9.14 -1.75 15.88
N GLY A 28 -8.93 -1.39 17.15
CA GLY A 28 -7.88 -2.00 18.00
C GLY A 28 -6.50 -1.40 17.76
N GLY A 29 -6.43 -0.11 17.41
CA GLY A 29 -5.17 0.61 17.16
C GLY A 29 -4.45 0.15 15.90
N VAL A 30 -5.17 -0.42 14.92
CA VAL A 30 -4.57 -0.84 13.65
C VAL A 30 -4.46 0.37 12.73
N ASN A 31 -3.24 0.89 12.65
CA ASN A 31 -2.87 2.00 11.78
C ASN A 31 -1.92 1.59 10.64
N ASP A 32 -1.49 0.33 10.58
CA ASP A 32 -0.67 -0.19 9.49
C ASP A 32 -0.88 -1.70 9.30
N VAL A 33 -0.28 -2.22 8.22
CA VAL A 33 -0.36 -3.62 7.82
C VAL A 33 0.24 -4.57 8.86
N ALA A 34 1.31 -4.16 9.54
CA ALA A 34 2.00 -4.96 10.54
C ALA A 34 1.20 -5.07 11.84
N ALA A 35 0.56 -3.98 12.26
CA ALA A 35 -0.38 -3.92 13.37
C ALA A 35 -1.60 -4.80 13.10
N PHE A 36 -2.12 -4.78 11.87
CA PHE A 36 -3.25 -5.65 11.52
C PHE A 36 -2.87 -7.13 11.61
N TRP A 37 -1.72 -7.52 11.05
CA TRP A 37 -1.24 -8.90 11.18
C TRP A 37 -1.03 -9.32 12.63
N ARG A 38 -0.44 -8.44 13.45
CA ARG A 38 -0.24 -8.69 14.89
C ARG A 38 -1.56 -8.90 15.62
N LEU A 39 -2.58 -8.09 15.34
CA LEU A 39 -3.93 -8.22 15.88
C LEU A 39 -4.52 -9.61 15.56
N LEU A 40 -4.49 -9.99 14.28
CA LEU A 40 -5.00 -11.28 13.80
C LEU A 40 -4.25 -12.47 14.42
N ARG A 41 -2.92 -12.43 14.41
CA ARG A 41 -2.06 -13.50 14.94
C ARG A 41 -2.27 -13.70 16.44
N ASN A 42 -2.47 -12.61 17.18
CA ASN A 42 -2.66 -12.63 18.62
C ASN A 42 -4.12 -12.85 19.03
N GLN A 43 -5.02 -13.15 18.09
CA GLN A 43 -6.43 -13.49 18.34
C GLN A 43 -7.19 -12.38 19.10
N VAL A 44 -6.89 -11.12 18.79
CA VAL A 44 -7.51 -9.98 19.47
C VAL A 44 -8.92 -9.75 18.94
N ASP A 45 -9.87 -9.55 19.86
CA ASP A 45 -11.20 -8.99 19.64
C ASP A 45 -11.11 -7.47 19.86
N ALA A 46 -11.34 -6.70 18.81
CA ALA A 46 -11.20 -5.24 18.77
C ALA A 46 -12.53 -4.50 19.01
N ILE A 47 -13.57 -5.20 19.43
CA ILE A 47 -14.86 -4.60 19.74
C ILE A 47 -14.85 -4.00 21.15
N GLY A 48 -15.20 -2.72 21.24
CA GLY A 48 -15.32 -1.97 22.49
C GLY A 48 -16.64 -1.20 22.59
N ASP A 49 -16.75 -0.35 23.61
CA ASP A 49 -17.88 0.57 23.75
C ASP A 49 -17.90 1.63 22.65
N ILE A 50 -19.10 2.07 22.27
CA ILE A 50 -19.28 3.21 21.36
C ILE A 50 -18.65 4.46 22.00
N PRO A 51 -17.69 5.12 21.35
CA PRO A 51 -17.02 6.29 21.92
C PRO A 51 -18.00 7.45 22.17
N ALA A 52 -17.84 8.12 23.31
CA ALA A 52 -18.72 9.23 23.71
C ALA A 52 -18.69 10.42 22.72
N ASN A 53 -17.59 10.58 21.97
CA ASN A 53 -17.47 11.62 20.94
C ASN A 53 -18.20 11.28 19.62
N ARG A 54 -18.76 10.07 19.45
CA ARG A 54 -19.53 9.69 18.25
C ARG A 54 -20.97 10.19 18.33
N PHE A 55 -21.70 9.72 19.33
CA PHE A 55 -23.05 10.14 19.70
C PHE A 55 -23.38 9.60 21.11
N ASP A 56 -24.40 10.20 21.75
CA ASP A 56 -24.87 9.79 23.07
C ASP A 56 -25.56 8.41 23.02
N ILE A 57 -24.81 7.35 23.29
CA ILE A 57 -25.34 5.98 23.31
C ILE A 57 -26.38 5.75 24.43
N ASP A 58 -26.33 6.49 25.53
CA ASP A 58 -27.31 6.33 26.62
C ASP A 58 -28.71 6.76 26.19
N ALA A 59 -28.81 7.81 25.37
CA ALA A 59 -30.07 8.25 24.79
C ALA A 59 -30.69 7.22 23.83
N PHE A 60 -29.87 6.41 23.14
CA PHE A 60 -30.32 5.49 22.10
C PHE A 60 -30.32 4.02 22.50
N HIS A 61 -29.70 3.62 23.60
CA HIS A 61 -29.62 2.21 23.97
C HIS A 61 -30.94 1.65 24.57
N ASP A 62 -31.35 0.47 24.11
CA ASP A 62 -32.35 -0.37 24.77
C ASP A 62 -32.03 -1.84 24.48
N PRO A 63 -31.78 -2.69 25.48
CA PRO A 63 -31.40 -4.08 25.26
C PRO A 63 -32.52 -4.94 24.66
N ARG A 64 -33.77 -4.45 24.63
CA ARG A 64 -34.90 -5.16 24.02
C ARG A 64 -34.78 -5.12 22.48
N PRO A 65 -34.70 -6.28 21.80
CA PRO A 65 -34.61 -6.32 20.34
C PRO A 65 -35.79 -5.62 19.66
N ALA A 66 -35.53 -5.06 18.48
CA ALA A 66 -36.53 -4.39 17.65
C ALA A 66 -37.25 -3.17 18.28
N THR A 67 -36.74 -2.60 19.38
CA THR A 67 -37.32 -1.40 20.01
C THR A 67 -37.21 -0.19 19.07
N PRO A 68 -38.32 0.50 18.73
CA PRO A 68 -38.30 1.66 17.84
C PRO A 68 -37.40 2.79 18.38
N GLY A 69 -36.55 3.36 17.51
CA GLY A 69 -35.67 4.47 17.87
C GLY A 69 -34.48 4.09 18.76
N LYS A 70 -34.25 2.80 19.01
CA LYS A 70 -33.22 2.31 19.93
C LYS A 70 -32.21 1.39 19.26
N ILE A 71 -31.03 1.31 19.86
CA ILE A 71 -29.91 0.45 19.48
C ILE A 71 -29.80 -0.66 20.53
N VAL A 72 -29.74 -1.91 20.07
CA VAL A 72 -29.79 -3.09 20.94
C VAL A 72 -28.49 -3.36 21.72
N THR A 73 -27.38 -2.75 21.28
CA THR A 73 -26.05 -2.96 21.84
C THR A 73 -25.33 -1.63 22.04
N ARG A 74 -24.38 -1.61 22.98
CA ARG A 74 -23.51 -0.45 23.27
C ARG A 74 -22.12 -0.59 22.64
N GLN A 75 -21.92 -1.63 21.85
CA GLN A 75 -20.61 -2.10 21.43
C GLN A 75 -20.44 -1.99 19.91
N GLY A 76 -19.20 -1.72 19.48
CA GLY A 76 -18.81 -1.65 18.06
C GLY A 76 -17.30 -1.62 17.88
N GLY A 77 -16.85 -1.80 16.64
CA GLY A 77 -15.45 -1.56 16.28
C GLY A 77 -15.29 -0.11 15.82
N PHE A 78 -14.45 0.67 16.50
CA PHE A 78 -14.27 2.09 16.19
C PHE A 78 -12.81 2.40 15.89
N LEU A 79 -12.59 3.35 14.98
CA LEU A 79 -11.27 3.94 14.77
C LEU A 79 -11.04 5.06 15.79
N ASP A 80 -9.79 5.26 16.15
CA ASP A 80 -9.40 6.39 16.97
C ASP A 80 -9.29 7.67 16.11
N ASP A 81 -9.59 8.84 16.69
CA ASP A 81 -9.27 10.16 16.12
C ASP A 81 -9.73 10.42 14.65
N VAL A 82 -10.93 9.99 14.24
CA VAL A 82 -11.45 10.16 12.86
C VAL A 82 -11.59 11.63 12.42
N GLU A 83 -11.54 12.57 13.36
CA GLU A 83 -11.50 14.01 13.11
C GLU A 83 -10.15 14.54 12.60
N ARG A 84 -9.04 13.82 12.86
CA ARG A 84 -7.68 14.27 12.50
C ARG A 84 -7.37 14.00 11.03
N PHE A 85 -6.62 14.92 10.41
CA PHE A 85 -6.19 14.82 9.02
C PHE A 85 -5.10 15.85 8.70
N ASP A 86 -4.03 15.45 8.02
CA ASP A 86 -3.01 16.38 7.52
C ASP A 86 -3.47 17.06 6.21
N ALA A 87 -4.39 18.02 6.35
CA ALA A 87 -4.95 18.73 5.20
C ALA A 87 -3.89 19.43 4.34
N ARG A 88 -2.84 20.00 4.96
CA ARG A 88 -1.81 20.74 4.24
C ARG A 88 -0.98 19.82 3.35
N PHE A 89 -0.67 18.61 3.82
CA PHE A 89 0.03 17.60 3.03
C PHE A 89 -0.69 17.28 1.72
N PHE A 90 -2.02 17.18 1.78
CA PHE A 90 -2.87 16.86 0.63
C PHE A 90 -3.31 18.09 -0.19
N GLY A 91 -2.76 19.28 0.09
CA GLY A 91 -3.14 20.51 -0.61
C GLY A 91 -4.59 20.96 -0.33
N VAL A 92 -5.21 20.46 0.74
CA VAL A 92 -6.58 20.79 1.15
C VAL A 92 -6.55 22.00 2.07
N SER A 93 -7.35 23.03 1.77
CA SER A 93 -7.45 24.21 2.63
C SER A 93 -8.13 23.88 3.97
N PRO A 94 -7.83 24.58 5.08
CA PRO A 94 -8.52 24.35 6.36
C PRO A 94 -10.06 24.43 6.25
N ARG A 95 -10.57 25.41 5.49
CA ARG A 95 -12.01 25.58 5.24
C ARG A 95 -12.63 24.38 4.52
N GLU A 96 -11.93 23.82 3.54
CA GLU A 96 -12.39 22.61 2.86
C GLU A 96 -12.30 21.38 3.76
N ALA A 97 -11.21 21.26 4.53
CA ALA A 97 -10.98 20.12 5.42
C ALA A 97 -12.10 19.98 6.47
N GLU A 98 -12.62 21.08 7.02
CA GLU A 98 -13.77 21.08 7.93
C GLU A 98 -15.04 20.50 7.32
N ARG A 99 -15.20 20.59 5.99
CA ARG A 99 -16.36 20.10 5.25
C ARG A 99 -16.12 18.73 4.61
N LEU A 100 -14.92 18.18 4.73
CA LEU A 100 -14.54 16.92 4.08
C LEU A 100 -15.00 15.72 4.92
N ASP A 101 -15.75 14.79 4.36
CA ASP A 101 -16.12 13.55 5.05
C ASP A 101 -14.86 12.82 5.54
N PRO A 102 -14.75 12.47 6.83
CA PRO A 102 -13.65 11.68 7.36
C PRO A 102 -13.34 10.39 6.57
N GLN A 103 -14.32 9.79 5.89
CA GLN A 103 -14.09 8.67 4.98
C GLN A 103 -13.16 9.05 3.82
N GLN A 104 -13.32 10.25 3.23
CA GLN A 104 -12.42 10.74 2.17
C GLN A 104 -11.02 11.04 2.73
N ARG A 105 -10.93 11.57 3.96
CA ARG A 105 -9.65 11.83 4.64
C ARG A 105 -8.86 10.54 4.85
N LEU A 106 -9.51 9.51 5.40
CA LEU A 106 -8.91 8.19 5.61
C LEU A 106 -8.51 7.52 4.30
N LEU A 107 -9.30 7.68 3.23
CA LEU A 107 -8.96 7.15 1.92
C LEU A 107 -7.71 7.82 1.35
N LEU A 108 -7.54 9.13 1.52
CA LEU A 108 -6.32 9.83 1.09
C LEU A 108 -5.09 9.34 1.83
N GLU A 109 -5.15 9.23 3.17
CA GLU A 109 -4.04 8.71 3.97
C GLU A 109 -3.70 7.26 3.62
N THR A 110 -4.71 6.38 3.59
CA THR A 110 -4.48 4.96 3.28
C THR A 110 -4.04 4.73 1.83
N THR A 111 -4.45 5.58 0.88
CA THR A 111 -3.90 5.55 -0.48
C THR A 111 -2.42 5.95 -0.48
N TRP A 112 -2.05 7.02 0.21
CA TRP A 112 -0.65 7.46 0.28
C TRP A 112 0.24 6.35 0.87
N GLU A 113 -0.18 5.75 1.97
CA GLU A 113 0.54 4.66 2.62
C GLU A 113 0.62 3.41 1.76
N ALA A 114 -0.46 3.06 1.06
CA ALA A 114 -0.44 1.92 0.13
C ALA A 114 0.57 2.13 -1.01
N LEU A 115 0.71 3.36 -1.49
CA LEU A 115 1.71 3.73 -2.50
C LEU A 115 3.14 3.68 -1.94
N GLU A 116 3.36 4.16 -0.72
CA GLU A 116 4.66 4.03 -0.05
C GLU A 116 5.02 2.57 0.23
N ASP A 117 4.08 1.75 0.70
CA ASP A 117 4.28 0.31 0.90
C ASP A 117 4.60 -0.40 -0.42
N ALA A 118 3.93 -0.02 -1.52
CA ALA A 118 4.23 -0.50 -2.87
C ALA A 118 5.54 0.04 -3.47
N GLY A 119 6.17 1.03 -2.81
CA GLY A 119 7.35 1.72 -3.32
C GLY A 119 7.10 2.46 -4.64
N GLN A 120 5.91 3.05 -4.80
CA GLN A 120 5.48 3.81 -5.98
C GLN A 120 5.45 5.32 -5.65
N PRO A 121 6.47 6.09 -6.05
CA PRO A 121 6.49 7.54 -5.81
C PRO A 121 5.33 8.24 -6.54
N ALA A 122 4.55 9.06 -5.82
CA ALA A 122 3.40 9.78 -6.36
C ALA A 122 3.76 10.67 -7.56
N ASP A 123 4.92 11.33 -7.50
CA ASP A 123 5.49 12.15 -8.57
C ASP A 123 5.81 11.38 -9.86
N ARG A 124 5.95 10.05 -9.79
CA ARG A 124 6.08 9.18 -10.98
C ARG A 124 4.75 8.69 -11.53
N LEU A 125 3.68 8.79 -10.74
CA LEU A 125 2.32 8.40 -11.14
C LEU A 125 1.54 9.57 -11.74
N ALA A 126 1.94 10.80 -11.47
CA ALA A 126 1.35 11.99 -12.09
C ALA A 126 1.33 11.86 -13.63
N GLY A 127 0.17 12.12 -14.24
CA GLY A 127 -0.10 11.96 -15.66
C GLY A 127 -0.29 10.52 -16.14
N SER A 128 -0.20 9.51 -15.26
CA SER A 128 -0.32 8.11 -15.66
C SER A 128 -1.76 7.63 -15.79
N GLN A 129 -1.96 6.57 -16.58
CA GLN A 129 -3.22 5.82 -16.67
C GLN A 129 -3.41 4.94 -15.42
N THR A 130 -3.39 5.52 -14.23
CA THR A 130 -3.69 4.83 -12.97
C THR A 130 -5.17 4.97 -12.66
N GLY A 131 -5.86 3.84 -12.46
CA GLY A 131 -7.29 3.83 -12.10
C GLY A 131 -7.53 3.88 -10.59
N VAL A 132 -8.70 4.37 -10.17
CA VAL A 132 -9.12 4.51 -8.77
C VAL A 132 -10.54 3.95 -8.59
N PHE A 133 -10.68 2.94 -7.74
CA PHE A 133 -11.92 2.19 -7.53
C PHE A 133 -12.23 2.12 -6.04
N VAL A 134 -13.23 2.88 -5.58
CA VAL A 134 -13.54 3.03 -4.16
C VAL A 134 -14.91 2.46 -3.84
N GLY A 135 -15.00 1.60 -2.83
CA GLY A 135 -16.26 1.17 -2.23
C GLY A 135 -16.71 2.09 -1.09
N LEU A 136 -17.89 2.68 -1.20
CA LEU A 136 -18.51 3.50 -0.15
C LEU A 136 -20.03 3.26 -0.11
N CYS A 137 -20.61 3.23 1.09
CA CYS A 137 -22.07 3.13 1.25
C CYS A 137 -22.68 4.13 2.23
N ALA A 138 -21.94 4.56 3.26
CA ALA A 138 -22.44 5.51 4.26
C ALA A 138 -22.20 6.96 3.81
N THR A 139 -23.20 7.82 3.98
CA THR A 139 -23.13 9.28 3.71
C THR A 139 -23.60 10.09 4.93
N GLU A 140 -23.37 9.55 6.13
CA GLU A 140 -23.88 10.09 7.40
C GLU A 140 -23.33 11.51 7.70
N TYR A 141 -22.16 11.85 7.16
CA TYR A 141 -21.56 13.17 7.31
C TYR A 141 -22.31 14.26 6.52
N ALA A 142 -22.91 13.91 5.37
CA ALA A 142 -23.70 14.86 4.57
C ALA A 142 -24.83 15.50 5.39
N ALA A 143 -25.52 14.68 6.19
CA ALA A 143 -26.58 15.14 7.09
C ALA A 143 -26.07 16.04 8.23
N ARG A 144 -24.78 15.96 8.59
CA ARG A 144 -24.15 16.85 9.59
C ARG A 144 -23.69 18.18 8.97
N LEU A 145 -23.33 18.21 7.69
CA LEU A 145 -22.76 19.40 7.06
C LEU A 145 -23.79 20.47 6.69
N SER A 146 -25.03 20.06 6.38
CA SER A 146 -26.08 20.98 5.96
C SER A 146 -27.39 20.71 6.70
N PRO A 147 -27.45 20.94 8.04
CA PRO A 147 -28.70 20.91 8.77
C PRO A 147 -29.63 22.05 8.35
N ASP A 148 -29.07 23.20 7.95
CA ASP A 148 -29.77 24.35 7.36
C ASP A 148 -29.32 24.52 5.90
N PRO A 149 -30.25 24.69 4.93
CA PRO A 149 -29.92 25.03 3.55
C PRO A 149 -29.01 26.26 3.39
N ALA A 150 -29.00 27.20 4.33
CA ALA A 150 -28.13 28.38 4.31
C ALA A 150 -26.63 28.03 4.49
N ASP A 151 -26.31 26.89 5.10
CA ASP A 151 -24.94 26.41 5.30
C ASP A 151 -24.38 25.63 4.10
N ALA A 152 -25.21 25.40 3.08
CA ALA A 152 -24.80 24.66 1.89
C ALA A 152 -23.85 25.50 1.03
N ASP A 153 -22.60 25.06 0.92
CA ASP A 153 -21.62 25.58 -0.01
C ASP A 153 -21.00 24.47 -0.88
N PHE A 154 -20.18 24.86 -1.86
CA PHE A 154 -19.57 23.91 -2.78
C PHE A 154 -18.65 22.90 -2.06
N TYR A 155 -17.99 23.30 -0.96
CA TYR A 155 -17.14 22.41 -0.18
C TYR A 155 -17.97 21.38 0.60
N SER A 156 -19.14 21.76 1.11
CA SER A 156 -20.08 20.83 1.75
C SER A 156 -20.63 19.79 0.76
N LEU A 157 -20.93 20.22 -0.48
CA LEU A 157 -21.39 19.35 -1.56
C LEU A 157 -20.28 18.36 -1.96
N MET A 158 -19.10 18.86 -2.30
CA MET A 158 -17.96 18.04 -2.74
C MET A 158 -17.41 17.17 -1.61
N GLY A 159 -17.36 17.69 -0.39
CA GLY A 159 -16.79 17.01 0.78
C GLY A 159 -17.64 15.85 1.28
N SER A 160 -18.94 15.81 1.01
CA SER A 160 -19.84 14.73 1.44
C SER A 160 -20.31 13.80 0.33
N SER A 161 -20.15 14.19 -0.93
CA SER A 161 -20.57 13.37 -2.06
C SER A 161 -19.67 12.14 -2.24
N SER A 162 -20.28 10.97 -2.41
CA SER A 162 -19.54 9.70 -2.56
C SER A 162 -18.66 9.68 -3.82
N TYR A 163 -19.12 10.27 -4.94
CA TYR A 163 -18.33 10.35 -6.17
C TYR A 163 -17.01 11.09 -6.00
N SER A 164 -16.94 12.04 -5.06
CA SER A 164 -15.74 12.82 -4.79
C SER A 164 -14.63 11.98 -4.17
N ALA A 165 -14.93 10.84 -3.53
CA ALA A 165 -13.92 10.03 -2.86
C ALA A 165 -12.87 9.49 -3.84
N ALA A 166 -13.29 8.85 -4.92
CA ALA A 166 -12.38 8.41 -5.98
C ALA A 166 -11.79 9.59 -6.77
N GLY A 167 -12.63 10.57 -7.12
CA GLY A 167 -12.21 11.73 -7.91
C GLY A 167 -11.15 12.58 -7.22
N ARG A 168 -11.22 12.73 -5.89
CA ARG A 168 -10.26 13.50 -5.10
C ARG A 168 -8.88 12.84 -5.04
N ILE A 169 -8.85 11.50 -4.93
CA ILE A 169 -7.59 10.73 -5.04
C ILE A 169 -6.97 10.97 -6.43
N SER A 170 -7.76 10.82 -7.49
CA SER A 170 -7.30 11.07 -8.86
C SER A 170 -6.80 12.49 -9.05
N PHE A 171 -7.50 13.49 -8.50
CA PHE A 171 -7.13 14.89 -8.61
C PHE A 171 -5.80 15.20 -7.90
N ILE A 172 -5.65 14.77 -6.64
CA ILE A 172 -4.46 15.09 -5.83
C ILE A 172 -3.19 14.42 -6.36
N LEU A 173 -3.33 13.22 -6.93
CA LEU A 173 -2.22 12.43 -7.46
C LEU A 173 -2.02 12.59 -8.98
N ASP A 174 -2.82 13.45 -9.63
CA ASP A 174 -2.84 13.67 -11.08
C ASP A 174 -2.95 12.35 -11.87
N LEU A 175 -3.98 11.54 -11.60
CA LEU A 175 -4.21 10.23 -12.21
C LEU A 175 -5.28 10.29 -13.29
N HIS A 176 -4.98 9.72 -14.46
CA HIS A 176 -5.79 9.85 -15.69
C HIS A 176 -6.49 8.54 -16.11
N GLY A 177 -6.44 7.50 -15.27
CA GLY A 177 -7.21 6.28 -15.47
C GLY A 177 -8.68 6.38 -15.02
N PRO A 178 -9.48 5.31 -15.17
CA PRO A 178 -10.86 5.28 -14.69
C PRO A 178 -10.95 5.57 -13.19
N SER A 179 -11.83 6.50 -12.80
CA SER A 179 -12.03 6.90 -11.40
C SER A 179 -13.51 6.78 -11.03
N LEU A 180 -13.85 5.83 -10.15
CA LEU A 180 -15.23 5.55 -9.82
C LEU A 180 -15.43 5.12 -8.37
N THR A 181 -16.60 5.48 -7.84
CA THR A 181 -17.07 5.04 -6.53
C THR A 181 -18.23 4.06 -6.72
N VAL A 182 -18.13 2.87 -6.12
CA VAL A 182 -19.12 1.80 -6.18
C VAL A 182 -19.88 1.72 -4.86
N ASN A 183 -21.21 1.62 -4.94
CA ASN A 183 -22.05 1.29 -3.79
C ASN A 183 -22.87 0.04 -4.08
N THR A 184 -22.41 -1.09 -3.56
CA THR A 184 -23.16 -2.34 -3.47
C THR A 184 -23.33 -2.76 -2.00
N HIS A 185 -23.35 -1.77 -1.11
CA HIS A 185 -23.42 -1.92 0.34
C HIS A 185 -22.22 -2.73 0.89
N PHE A 186 -22.45 -3.86 1.58
CA PHE A 186 -21.39 -4.65 2.22
C PHE A 186 -20.37 -5.28 1.25
N SER A 187 -20.72 -5.42 -0.04
CA SER A 187 -19.80 -5.94 -1.07
C SER A 187 -19.01 -4.84 -1.79
N SER A 188 -19.22 -3.56 -1.47
CA SER A 188 -18.72 -2.43 -2.27
C SER A 188 -17.23 -2.48 -2.56
N SER A 189 -16.37 -2.63 -1.55
CA SER A 189 -14.92 -2.64 -1.78
C SER A 189 -14.43 -3.86 -2.56
N LEU A 190 -15.09 -5.02 -2.44
CA LEU A 190 -14.68 -6.21 -3.19
C LEU A 190 -15.14 -6.15 -4.65
N VAL A 191 -16.29 -5.51 -4.91
CA VAL A 191 -16.74 -5.16 -6.26
C VAL A 191 -15.80 -4.12 -6.88
N ALA A 192 -15.35 -3.13 -6.10
CA ALA A 192 -14.35 -2.16 -6.54
C ALA A 192 -13.03 -2.83 -6.95
N VAL A 193 -12.54 -3.79 -6.15
CA VAL A 193 -11.37 -4.62 -6.52
C VAL A 193 -11.62 -5.41 -7.81
N ALA A 194 -12.79 -6.02 -7.98
CA ALA A 194 -13.11 -6.74 -9.20
C ALA A 194 -13.09 -5.84 -10.46
N TYR A 195 -13.61 -4.62 -10.37
CA TYR A 195 -13.54 -3.66 -11.47
C TYR A 195 -12.12 -3.14 -11.72
N ALA A 196 -11.32 -2.96 -10.67
CA ALA A 196 -9.90 -2.62 -10.82
C ALA A 196 -9.14 -3.72 -11.57
N CYS A 197 -9.36 -4.99 -11.23
CA CYS A 197 -8.79 -6.13 -11.97
C CYS A 197 -9.24 -6.14 -13.44
N HIS A 198 -10.52 -5.90 -13.72
CA HIS A 198 -11.00 -5.80 -15.11
C HIS A 198 -10.34 -4.66 -15.88
N SER A 199 -10.19 -3.48 -15.27
CA SER A 199 -9.54 -2.34 -15.90
C SER A 199 -8.07 -2.63 -16.26
N LEU A 200 -7.34 -3.32 -15.37
CA LEU A 200 -5.97 -3.79 -15.63
C LEU A 200 -5.92 -4.84 -16.74
N TRP A 201 -6.80 -5.86 -16.69
CA TRP A 201 -6.84 -6.90 -17.73
C TRP A 201 -7.23 -6.37 -19.11
N ASN A 202 -8.04 -5.32 -19.17
CA ASN A 202 -8.45 -4.67 -20.41
C ASN A 202 -7.43 -3.61 -20.90
N GLY A 203 -6.42 -3.29 -20.10
CA GLY A 203 -5.42 -2.25 -20.42
C GLY A 203 -5.94 -0.81 -20.31
N GLU A 204 -7.10 -0.59 -19.69
CA GLU A 204 -7.63 0.75 -19.38
C GLU A 204 -6.81 1.43 -18.27
N SER A 205 -6.26 0.61 -17.36
CA SER A 205 -5.35 1.03 -16.30
C SER A 205 -4.00 0.30 -16.41
N THR A 206 -2.91 0.99 -16.06
CA THR A 206 -1.55 0.41 -15.95
C THR A 206 -1.19 0.04 -14.50
N LEU A 207 -1.82 0.73 -13.55
CA LEU A 207 -1.82 0.49 -12.11
C LEU A 207 -3.23 0.82 -11.62
N ALA A 208 -3.72 0.15 -10.58
CA ALA A 208 -5.02 0.47 -10.01
C ALA A 208 -4.99 0.55 -8.49
N LEU A 209 -5.64 1.57 -7.96
CA LEU A 209 -5.93 1.75 -6.54
C LEU A 209 -7.34 1.22 -6.27
N ALA A 210 -7.47 0.24 -5.39
CA ALA A 210 -8.77 -0.36 -5.08
C ALA A 210 -8.99 -0.49 -3.57
N GLY A 211 -10.13 -0.06 -3.06
CA GLY A 211 -10.35 -0.04 -1.62
C GLY A 211 -11.75 0.35 -1.20
N GLY A 212 -11.90 0.77 0.04
CA GLY A 212 -13.14 1.30 0.58
C GLY A 212 -13.00 1.75 2.02
N ALA A 213 -13.97 2.55 2.47
CA ALA A 213 -14.06 3.03 3.84
C ALA A 213 -15.50 2.90 4.38
N SER A 214 -15.65 2.81 5.69
CA SER A 214 -16.92 2.99 6.39
C SER A 214 -16.68 3.60 7.76
N LEU A 215 -17.53 4.54 8.15
CA LEU A 215 -17.53 5.15 9.48
C LEU A 215 -18.94 5.17 10.06
N ILE A 216 -19.02 5.17 11.40
CA ILE A 216 -20.27 5.20 12.15
C ILE A 216 -20.34 6.57 12.83
N LEU A 217 -20.95 7.53 12.15
CA LEU A 217 -21.02 8.92 12.58
C LEU A 217 -22.38 9.27 13.19
N GLN A 218 -23.44 8.50 12.91
CA GLN A 218 -24.78 8.76 13.41
C GLN A 218 -25.50 7.49 13.89
N PRO A 219 -26.45 7.61 14.84
CA PRO A 219 -27.16 6.46 15.39
C PRO A 219 -28.20 5.87 14.43
N HIS A 220 -28.67 6.63 13.44
CA HIS A 220 -29.82 6.28 12.58
C HIS A 220 -29.68 4.89 11.92
N THR A 221 -28.53 4.62 11.31
CA THR A 221 -28.26 3.34 10.65
C THR A 221 -28.22 2.18 11.66
N SER A 222 -27.61 2.40 12.83
CA SER A 222 -27.59 1.41 13.92
C SER A 222 -28.98 1.12 14.49
N ILE A 223 -29.83 2.15 14.61
CA ILE A 223 -31.24 2.02 15.01
C ILE A 223 -32.00 1.18 13.98
N ALA A 224 -31.83 1.47 12.68
CA ALA A 224 -32.48 0.73 11.61
C ALA A 224 -32.10 -0.76 11.61
N TYR A 225 -30.81 -1.09 11.77
CA TYR A 225 -30.36 -2.48 11.86
C TYR A 225 -30.77 -3.17 13.16
N SER A 226 -30.83 -2.43 14.29
CA SER A 226 -31.38 -2.96 15.54
C SER A 226 -32.86 -3.30 15.39
N ARG A 227 -33.62 -2.44 14.71
CA ARG A 227 -35.04 -2.65 14.40
C ARG A 227 -35.25 -3.85 13.47
N ALA A 228 -34.36 -4.02 12.51
CA ALA A 228 -34.35 -5.17 11.60
C ALA A 228 -33.77 -6.45 12.23
N GLN A 229 -33.40 -6.43 13.52
CA GLN A 229 -32.80 -7.56 14.25
C GLN A 229 -31.53 -8.11 13.59
N MET A 230 -30.75 -7.24 12.94
CA MET A 230 -29.51 -7.61 12.28
C MET A 230 -28.30 -7.53 13.22
N LEU A 231 -28.40 -6.72 14.27
CA LEU A 231 -27.31 -6.52 15.23
C LEU A 231 -27.34 -7.53 16.36
N ALA A 232 -26.17 -8.09 16.70
CA ALA A 232 -25.99 -8.93 17.86
C ALA A 232 -26.15 -8.11 19.15
N PRO A 233 -27.06 -8.46 20.08
CA PRO A 233 -27.21 -7.74 21.36
C PRO A 233 -25.91 -7.71 22.19
N ASP A 234 -25.15 -8.80 22.17
CA ASP A 234 -23.84 -8.91 22.82
C ASP A 234 -22.71 -8.24 22.03
N GLY A 235 -23.01 -7.72 20.83
CA GLY A 235 -22.08 -6.94 20.03
C GLY A 235 -20.93 -7.76 19.46
N ARG A 236 -21.10 -9.06 19.18
CA ARG A 236 -20.05 -9.91 18.59
C ARG A 236 -20.56 -10.64 17.36
N SER A 237 -19.77 -10.65 16.30
CA SER A 237 -20.04 -11.45 15.10
C SER A 237 -19.52 -12.87 15.32
N LYS A 238 -20.41 -13.83 15.62
CA LYS A 238 -20.05 -15.21 15.99
C LYS A 238 -20.21 -16.18 14.81
N PHE A 239 -19.40 -15.98 13.77
CA PHE A 239 -19.51 -16.77 12.54
C PHE A 239 -19.42 -18.28 12.79
N ALA A 240 -20.33 -19.04 12.18
CA ALA A 240 -20.42 -20.50 12.25
C ALA A 240 -20.67 -21.10 13.64
N ASP A 241 -20.91 -20.29 14.67
CA ASP A 241 -21.28 -20.74 16.02
C ASP A 241 -22.82 -20.88 16.15
N ALA A 242 -23.28 -21.83 16.95
CA ALA A 242 -24.69 -22.05 17.24
C ALA A 242 -25.38 -20.84 17.91
N ARG A 243 -24.61 -19.95 18.54
CA ARG A 243 -25.07 -18.71 19.20
C ARG A 243 -25.01 -17.48 18.29
N ALA A 244 -24.73 -17.66 16.99
CA ALA A 244 -24.87 -16.62 15.98
C ALA A 244 -26.25 -15.95 16.11
N ASN A 245 -26.29 -14.63 16.28
CA ASN A 245 -27.52 -13.88 16.59
C ASN A 245 -27.52 -12.47 15.98
N GLY A 246 -26.66 -12.23 14.98
CA GLY A 246 -26.44 -10.91 14.39
C GLY A 246 -24.96 -10.58 14.23
N TYR A 247 -24.68 -9.44 13.63
CA TYR A 247 -23.32 -8.90 13.54
C TYR A 247 -23.14 -7.68 14.42
N VAL A 248 -21.89 -7.25 14.61
CA VAL A 248 -21.57 -5.96 15.22
C VAL A 248 -21.04 -5.00 14.17
N ARG A 249 -21.53 -3.76 14.15
CA ARG A 249 -21.06 -2.73 13.21
C ARG A 249 -19.64 -2.31 13.56
N SER A 250 -18.89 -1.92 12.54
CA SER A 250 -17.52 -1.46 12.71
C SER A 250 -17.11 -0.40 11.68
N GLU A 251 -16.12 0.40 12.06
CA GLU A 251 -15.44 1.39 11.23
C GLU A 251 -14.18 0.79 10.60
N GLY A 252 -13.76 1.30 9.44
CA GLY A 252 -12.50 0.88 8.84
C GLY A 252 -12.26 1.48 7.45
N ALA A 253 -11.00 1.55 7.06
CA ALA A 253 -10.57 1.94 5.72
C ALA A 253 -9.44 1.02 5.24
N GLY A 254 -9.44 0.70 3.95
CA GLY A 254 -8.37 -0.07 3.33
C GLY A 254 -8.20 0.26 1.87
N MET A 255 -6.96 0.25 1.40
CA MET A 255 -6.57 0.48 0.02
C MET A 255 -5.49 -0.52 -0.37
N VAL A 256 -5.60 -1.08 -1.57
CA VAL A 256 -4.55 -1.91 -2.18
C VAL A 256 -4.08 -1.32 -3.50
N VAL A 257 -2.78 -1.47 -3.78
CA VAL A 257 -2.16 -1.16 -5.07
C VAL A 257 -2.07 -2.42 -5.89
N LEU A 258 -2.63 -2.38 -7.10
CA LEU A 258 -2.74 -3.52 -8.01
C LEU A 258 -1.96 -3.27 -9.30
N LYS A 259 -1.19 -4.27 -9.74
CA LYS A 259 -0.47 -4.26 -11.03
C LYS A 259 -0.58 -5.61 -11.72
N PRO A 260 -0.51 -5.68 -13.07
CA PRO A 260 -0.26 -6.95 -13.75
C PRO A 260 1.02 -7.59 -13.18
N LEU A 261 0.97 -8.89 -12.86
CA LEU A 261 2.05 -9.59 -12.16
C LEU A 261 3.37 -9.51 -12.94
N ALA A 262 3.31 -9.65 -14.27
CA ALA A 262 4.49 -9.52 -15.11
C ALA A 262 5.16 -8.14 -14.96
N ALA A 263 4.36 -7.07 -14.88
CA ALA A 263 4.85 -5.71 -14.70
C ALA A 263 5.40 -5.46 -13.28
N ALA A 264 4.78 -6.06 -12.25
CA ALA A 264 5.28 -5.99 -10.88
C ALA A 264 6.64 -6.68 -10.73
N VAL A 265 6.79 -7.89 -11.28
CA VAL A 265 8.05 -8.64 -11.26
C VAL A 265 9.14 -7.92 -12.04
N ALA A 266 8.83 -7.41 -13.24
CA ALA A 266 9.78 -6.65 -14.05
C ALA A 266 10.26 -5.36 -13.36
N ALA A 267 9.40 -4.72 -12.56
CA ALA A 267 9.74 -3.55 -11.76
C ALA A 267 10.42 -3.89 -10.42
N GLY A 268 10.54 -5.18 -10.06
CA GLY A 268 11.06 -5.61 -8.76
C GLY A 268 10.21 -5.12 -7.59
N ASP A 269 8.89 -5.02 -7.77
CA ASP A 269 7.96 -4.59 -6.73
C ASP A 269 7.75 -5.71 -5.69
N PRO A 270 7.50 -5.37 -4.42
CA PRO A 270 7.06 -6.35 -3.44
C PRO A 270 5.69 -6.92 -3.85
N VAL A 271 5.46 -8.22 -3.65
CA VAL A 271 4.17 -8.87 -3.94
C VAL A 271 3.68 -9.59 -2.69
N TYR A 272 2.51 -9.18 -2.18
CA TYR A 272 1.88 -9.83 -1.02
C TYR A 272 1.17 -11.13 -1.43
N ALA A 273 0.39 -11.04 -2.50
CA ALA A 273 -0.40 -12.14 -3.06
C ALA A 273 -0.80 -11.80 -4.49
N VAL A 274 -1.36 -12.79 -5.19
CA VAL A 274 -1.77 -12.68 -6.60
C VAL A 274 -3.24 -13.00 -6.74
N ILE A 275 -4.00 -12.09 -7.35
CA ILE A 275 -5.41 -12.29 -7.73
C ILE A 275 -5.45 -13.03 -9.07
N ARG A 276 -6.08 -14.21 -9.05
CA ARG A 276 -6.19 -15.11 -10.20
C ARG A 276 -7.50 -14.93 -10.96
N ALA A 277 -8.57 -14.62 -10.24
CA ALA A 277 -9.87 -14.34 -10.83
C ALA A 277 -10.74 -13.55 -9.85
N THR A 278 -11.72 -12.85 -10.41
CA THR A 278 -12.78 -12.17 -9.68
C THR A 278 -14.13 -12.52 -10.29
N ALA A 279 -15.17 -12.62 -9.48
CA ALA A 279 -16.53 -12.83 -9.96
C ALA A 279 -17.50 -11.92 -9.20
N VAL A 280 -18.52 -11.43 -9.90
CA VAL A 280 -19.63 -10.66 -9.33
C VAL A 280 -20.93 -11.20 -9.90
N ASN A 281 -21.93 -11.44 -9.05
CA ASN A 281 -23.28 -11.82 -9.49
C ASN A 281 -24.36 -11.23 -8.58
N HIS A 282 -25.62 -11.59 -8.81
CA HIS A 282 -26.75 -11.15 -7.99
C HIS A 282 -27.58 -12.35 -7.52
N ASN A 283 -28.19 -12.23 -6.35
CA ASN A 283 -29.12 -13.23 -5.80
C ASN A 283 -30.37 -13.46 -6.67
N GLY A 284 -30.65 -12.54 -7.61
CA GLY A 284 -31.92 -12.50 -8.34
C GLY A 284 -33.13 -12.51 -7.40
N ARG A 285 -34.21 -13.16 -7.82
CA ARG A 285 -35.36 -13.45 -6.94
C ARG A 285 -35.13 -14.76 -6.19
N SER A 286 -34.33 -14.69 -5.12
CA SER A 286 -33.98 -15.87 -4.28
C SER A 286 -35.07 -16.25 -3.28
N SER A 287 -35.84 -15.28 -2.79
CA SER A 287 -36.96 -15.45 -1.87
C SER A 287 -38.00 -14.32 -2.03
N GLY A 288 -38.99 -14.26 -1.16
CA GLY A 288 -39.97 -13.17 -1.10
C GLY A 288 -39.44 -11.83 -0.55
N PHE A 289 -38.19 -11.77 -0.05
CA PHE A 289 -37.61 -10.56 0.56
C PHE A 289 -36.29 -10.15 -0.11
N LEU A 290 -36.08 -8.84 -0.30
CA LEU A 290 -34.93 -8.29 -1.02
C LEU A 290 -33.58 -8.66 -0.39
N SER A 291 -33.50 -8.66 0.95
CA SER A 291 -32.25 -8.90 1.67
C SER A 291 -32.00 -10.34 2.06
N ALA A 292 -32.78 -11.28 1.52
CA ALA A 292 -32.57 -12.69 1.81
C ALA A 292 -31.32 -13.22 1.07
N PRO A 293 -30.46 -13.98 1.77
CA PRO A 293 -29.31 -14.62 1.13
C PRO A 293 -29.76 -15.72 0.14
N SER A 294 -28.83 -16.16 -0.73
CA SER A 294 -29.09 -17.19 -1.74
C SER A 294 -27.91 -18.14 -1.84
N ALA A 295 -28.02 -19.31 -1.19
CA ALA A 295 -26.98 -20.34 -1.24
C ALA A 295 -26.67 -20.77 -2.69
N THR A 296 -27.68 -20.84 -3.55
CA THR A 296 -27.51 -21.18 -4.97
C THR A 296 -26.73 -20.11 -5.73
N ALA A 297 -27.06 -18.82 -5.55
CA ALA A 297 -26.33 -17.74 -6.22
C ALA A 297 -24.88 -17.66 -5.76
N GLN A 298 -24.64 -17.87 -4.46
CA GLN A 298 -23.30 -17.91 -3.87
C GLN A 298 -22.48 -19.13 -4.36
N ALA A 299 -23.08 -20.32 -4.44
CA ALA A 299 -22.39 -21.49 -5.00
C ALA A 299 -22.03 -21.30 -6.48
N ASN A 300 -22.92 -20.68 -7.25
CA ASN A 300 -22.65 -20.35 -8.66
C ASN A 300 -21.56 -19.29 -8.81
N LEU A 301 -21.49 -18.30 -7.90
CA LEU A 301 -20.42 -17.31 -7.83
C LEU A 301 -19.06 -17.99 -7.63
N LEU A 302 -18.96 -18.86 -6.62
CA LEU A 302 -17.74 -19.61 -6.31
C LEU A 302 -17.28 -20.45 -7.50
N ARG A 303 -18.18 -21.26 -8.07
CA ARG A 303 -17.88 -22.10 -9.25
C ARG A 303 -17.41 -21.27 -10.44
N HIS A 304 -18.04 -20.12 -10.69
CA HIS A 304 -17.63 -19.23 -11.77
C HIS A 304 -16.22 -18.70 -11.53
N ALA A 305 -15.93 -18.22 -10.31
CA ALA A 305 -14.63 -17.66 -9.97
C ALA A 305 -13.49 -18.69 -10.08
N TYR A 306 -13.67 -19.88 -9.52
CA TYR A 306 -12.64 -20.94 -9.58
C TYR A 306 -12.44 -21.48 -10.99
N ARG A 307 -13.51 -21.63 -11.77
CA ARG A 307 -13.40 -21.97 -13.20
C ARG A 307 -12.65 -20.90 -13.99
N ALA A 308 -12.94 -19.62 -13.75
CA ALA A 308 -12.24 -18.51 -14.39
C ALA A 308 -10.76 -18.46 -14.00
N ALA A 309 -10.41 -18.85 -12.77
CA ALA A 309 -9.03 -18.97 -12.30
C ALA A 309 -8.28 -20.19 -12.86
N GLY A 310 -9.00 -21.17 -13.45
CA GLY A 310 -8.46 -22.47 -13.82
C GLY A 310 -8.04 -23.31 -12.61
N ILE A 311 -8.68 -23.10 -11.44
CA ILE A 311 -8.33 -23.78 -10.18
C ILE A 311 -9.45 -24.76 -9.81
N PRO A 312 -9.14 -26.04 -9.57
CA PRO A 312 -10.14 -26.97 -9.08
C PRO A 312 -10.57 -26.61 -7.65
N PRO A 313 -11.87 -26.71 -7.30
CA PRO A 313 -12.34 -26.40 -5.95
C PRO A 313 -11.66 -27.19 -4.83
N THR A 314 -11.14 -28.39 -5.13
CA THR A 314 -10.38 -29.23 -4.20
C THR A 314 -8.99 -28.67 -3.84
N ALA A 315 -8.42 -27.77 -4.64
CA ALA A 315 -7.13 -27.13 -4.37
C ALA A 315 -7.25 -25.87 -3.49
N VAL A 316 -8.47 -25.45 -3.13
CA VAL A 316 -8.71 -24.27 -2.29
C VAL A 316 -8.48 -24.63 -0.84
N HIS A 317 -7.52 -23.97 -0.17
CA HIS A 317 -7.18 -24.29 1.23
C HIS A 317 -7.98 -23.47 2.24
N TYR A 318 -8.41 -22.27 1.85
CA TYR A 318 -9.08 -21.35 2.75
C TYR A 318 -10.11 -20.49 2.02
N VAL A 319 -11.22 -20.16 2.69
CA VAL A 319 -12.13 -19.10 2.28
C VAL A 319 -12.34 -18.11 3.42
N GLU A 320 -12.03 -16.85 3.17
CA GLU A 320 -12.50 -15.73 3.95
C GLU A 320 -13.97 -15.49 3.60
N ALA A 321 -14.86 -15.92 4.47
CA ALA A 321 -16.30 -15.80 4.29
C ALA A 321 -16.76 -14.34 4.49
N HIS A 322 -17.94 -14.03 3.95
CA HIS A 322 -18.66 -12.84 4.37
C HIS A 322 -19.03 -12.95 5.86
N GLY A 323 -19.49 -14.12 6.32
CA GLY A 323 -19.49 -14.57 7.70
C GLY A 323 -19.84 -13.50 8.73
N THR A 324 -21.10 -13.05 8.71
CA THR A 324 -21.60 -11.99 9.58
C THR A 324 -22.01 -12.47 10.96
N GLY A 325 -22.19 -13.78 11.17
CA GLY A 325 -22.74 -14.29 12.44
C GLY A 325 -24.26 -14.16 12.49
N THR A 326 -24.92 -14.08 11.33
CA THR A 326 -26.39 -14.07 11.23
C THR A 326 -26.88 -15.50 10.97
N PRO A 327 -27.89 -16.02 11.69
CA PRO A 327 -28.33 -17.41 11.51
C PRO A 327 -28.63 -17.80 10.07
N ALA A 328 -29.42 -16.99 9.36
CA ALA A 328 -29.81 -17.25 7.98
C ALA A 328 -28.66 -17.01 6.99
N GLY A 329 -27.82 -16.00 7.25
CA GLY A 329 -26.68 -15.68 6.40
C GLY A 329 -25.60 -16.75 6.45
N ASP A 330 -25.17 -17.11 7.66
CA ASP A 330 -24.16 -18.14 7.90
C ASP A 330 -24.61 -19.50 7.37
N ALA A 331 -25.88 -19.89 7.58
CA ALA A 331 -26.42 -21.15 7.04
C ALA A 331 -26.38 -21.18 5.50
N ALA A 332 -26.83 -20.10 4.84
CA ALA A 332 -26.82 -20.02 3.38
C ALA A 332 -25.40 -20.03 2.81
N GLU A 333 -24.47 -19.31 3.44
CA GLU A 333 -23.08 -19.22 3.01
C GLU A 333 -22.32 -20.52 3.21
N LEU A 334 -22.45 -21.17 4.38
CA LEU A 334 -21.84 -22.47 4.61
C LEU A 334 -22.40 -23.53 3.66
N GLN A 335 -23.72 -23.54 3.40
CA GLN A 335 -24.31 -24.44 2.42
C GLN A 335 -23.77 -24.20 1.00
N ALA A 336 -23.54 -22.94 0.62
CA ALA A 336 -22.94 -22.58 -0.67
C ALA A 336 -21.50 -23.10 -0.79
N LEU A 337 -20.69 -22.93 0.27
CA LEU A 337 -19.33 -23.44 0.35
C LEU A 337 -19.28 -24.96 0.27
N VAL A 338 -20.14 -25.66 1.02
CA VAL A 338 -20.29 -27.12 0.93
C VAL A 338 -20.58 -27.52 -0.52
N THR A 339 -21.59 -26.90 -1.13
CA THR A 339 -22.02 -27.21 -2.49
C THR A 339 -20.95 -26.95 -3.55
N ALA A 340 -20.04 -26.02 -3.32
CA ALA A 340 -19.01 -25.61 -4.28
C ALA A 340 -17.64 -26.28 -4.06
N LEU A 341 -17.25 -26.57 -2.81
CA LEU A 341 -15.87 -26.90 -2.45
C LEU A 341 -15.63 -28.32 -1.92
N THR A 342 -16.67 -29.02 -1.46
CA THR A 342 -16.54 -30.36 -0.89
C THR A 342 -16.67 -31.51 -1.90
N PRO A 343 -17.36 -31.39 -3.05
CA PRO A 343 -17.42 -32.50 -4.02
C PRO A 343 -16.02 -32.94 -4.47
N GLY A 344 -15.69 -34.22 -4.23
CA GLY A 344 -14.40 -34.81 -4.58
C GLY A 344 -13.22 -34.44 -3.66
N ARG A 345 -13.48 -33.74 -2.54
CA ARG A 345 -12.45 -33.37 -1.56
C ARG A 345 -12.24 -34.50 -0.53
N PRO A 346 -11.00 -34.94 -0.26
CA PRO A 346 -10.71 -35.89 0.81
C PRO A 346 -11.03 -35.32 2.20
N ALA A 347 -11.57 -36.14 3.10
CA ALA A 347 -11.82 -35.76 4.50
C ALA A 347 -10.55 -35.31 5.24
N ALA A 348 -9.39 -35.84 4.86
CA ALA A 348 -8.10 -35.51 5.47
C ALA A 348 -7.52 -34.15 5.05
N ASP A 349 -8.12 -33.47 4.07
CA ASP A 349 -7.66 -32.17 3.56
C ASP A 349 -8.81 -31.15 3.52
N PRO A 350 -9.28 -30.70 4.70
CA PRO A 350 -10.42 -29.81 4.79
C PRO A 350 -10.09 -28.43 4.24
N CYS A 351 -11.07 -27.80 3.59
CA CYS A 351 -11.00 -26.37 3.31
C CYS A 351 -11.29 -25.61 4.60
N TYR A 352 -10.40 -24.71 5.01
CA TYR A 352 -10.66 -23.85 6.15
C TYR A 352 -11.60 -22.69 5.78
N VAL A 353 -12.51 -22.31 6.67
CA VAL A 353 -13.38 -21.15 6.49
C VAL A 353 -13.38 -20.29 7.74
N GLY A 354 -13.14 -19.00 7.58
CA GLY A 354 -13.10 -18.04 8.69
C GLY A 354 -13.64 -16.67 8.30
N SER A 355 -13.78 -15.79 9.28
CA SER A 355 -14.22 -14.40 9.06
C SER A 355 -13.46 -13.43 9.95
N VAL A 356 -12.89 -12.39 9.33
CA VAL A 356 -12.22 -11.25 9.97
C VAL A 356 -13.18 -10.45 10.85
N LYS A 357 -14.48 -10.57 10.60
CA LYS A 357 -15.52 -9.87 11.37
C LYS A 357 -15.61 -10.37 12.81
N THR A 358 -15.06 -11.55 13.09
CA THR A 358 -14.90 -12.07 14.45
C THR A 358 -13.82 -11.33 15.24
N ASN A 359 -12.88 -10.63 14.58
CA ASN A 359 -11.85 -9.83 15.22
C ASN A 359 -12.25 -8.35 15.29
N ILE A 360 -12.68 -7.78 14.16
CA ILE A 360 -12.84 -6.32 14.02
C ILE A 360 -14.29 -5.89 13.78
N GLY A 361 -15.25 -6.81 13.81
CA GLY A 361 -16.64 -6.50 13.46
C GLY A 361 -16.86 -6.30 11.95
N HIS A 362 -18.07 -5.92 11.58
CA HIS A 362 -18.42 -5.70 10.18
C HIS A 362 -18.14 -4.26 9.75
N THR A 363 -17.03 -4.06 9.03
CA THR A 363 -16.60 -2.74 8.48
C THR A 363 -17.37 -2.32 7.22
N GLU A 364 -18.59 -2.84 7.04
CA GLU A 364 -19.55 -2.49 5.99
C GLU A 364 -18.95 -2.38 4.58
N ALA A 365 -18.90 -1.18 3.98
CA ALA A 365 -18.33 -0.98 2.64
C ALA A 365 -16.84 -1.38 2.55
N ALA A 366 -16.10 -1.33 3.66
CA ALA A 366 -14.70 -1.76 3.76
C ALA A 366 -14.54 -3.25 4.16
N ALA A 367 -15.62 -4.01 4.33
CA ALA A 367 -15.54 -5.40 4.78
C ALA A 367 -14.83 -6.31 3.80
N GLY A 368 -15.05 -6.09 2.49
CA GLY A 368 -14.39 -6.86 1.45
C GLY A 368 -12.88 -6.63 1.41
N ILE A 369 -12.44 -5.39 1.60
CA ILE A 369 -11.01 -5.04 1.54
C ILE A 369 -10.30 -5.51 2.81
N ALA A 370 -10.94 -5.45 3.98
CA ALA A 370 -10.41 -6.04 5.21
C ALA A 370 -10.16 -7.56 5.07
N GLY A 371 -11.12 -8.28 4.47
CA GLY A 371 -10.97 -9.71 4.18
C GLY A 371 -9.86 -10.00 3.16
N LEU A 372 -9.76 -9.18 2.10
CA LEU A 372 -8.71 -9.30 1.09
C LEU A 372 -7.31 -9.09 1.69
N ILE A 373 -7.14 -8.05 2.50
CA ILE A 373 -5.87 -7.74 3.18
C ILE A 373 -5.51 -8.87 4.14
N LYS A 374 -6.46 -9.37 4.94
CA LYS A 374 -6.23 -10.52 5.83
C LYS A 374 -5.68 -11.71 5.03
N VAL A 375 -6.33 -12.10 3.94
CA VAL A 375 -5.88 -13.25 3.13
C VAL A 375 -4.54 -13.00 2.46
N ALA A 376 -4.27 -11.79 1.96
CA ALA A 376 -2.96 -11.44 1.41
C ALA A 376 -1.85 -11.59 2.46
N LEU A 377 -2.11 -11.17 3.71
CA LEU A 377 -1.17 -11.34 4.82
C LEU A 377 -1.00 -12.80 5.24
N MET A 378 -2.09 -13.57 5.25
CA MET A 378 -2.02 -15.02 5.53
C MET A 378 -1.15 -15.75 4.51
N LEU A 379 -1.28 -15.40 3.23
CA LEU A 379 -0.46 -15.95 2.15
C LEU A 379 0.99 -15.50 2.27
N LYS A 380 1.27 -14.24 2.60
CA LYS A 380 2.64 -13.73 2.82
C LYS A 380 3.32 -14.38 4.03
N HIS A 381 2.62 -14.50 5.15
CA HIS A 381 3.15 -15.06 6.40
C HIS A 381 3.00 -16.59 6.51
N ARG A 382 2.30 -17.22 5.57
CA ARG A 382 2.11 -18.68 5.49
C ARG A 382 1.41 -19.26 6.73
N HIS A 383 0.44 -18.53 7.29
CA HIS A 383 -0.32 -18.93 8.47
C HIS A 383 -1.80 -18.53 8.36
N ILE A 384 -2.67 -19.35 8.94
CA ILE A 384 -4.12 -19.14 9.07
C ILE A 384 -4.44 -18.75 10.53
N PRO A 385 -4.80 -17.49 10.80
CA PRO A 385 -5.30 -17.05 12.11
C PRO A 385 -6.61 -17.73 12.50
N ALA A 386 -6.90 -17.75 13.80
CA ALA A 386 -8.17 -18.23 14.30
C ALA A 386 -9.34 -17.31 13.86
N SER A 387 -10.49 -17.92 13.57
CA SER A 387 -11.78 -17.24 13.55
C SER A 387 -12.35 -17.30 14.97
N LEU A 388 -12.61 -16.14 15.58
CA LEU A 388 -12.94 -16.06 16.99
C LEU A 388 -14.37 -16.51 17.30
N HIS A 389 -14.63 -16.71 18.59
CA HIS A 389 -15.93 -17.00 19.21
C HIS A 389 -16.58 -18.35 18.91
N LEU A 390 -15.99 -19.20 18.08
CA LEU A 390 -16.49 -20.56 17.87
C LEU A 390 -16.30 -21.42 19.13
N GLN A 391 -17.41 -21.79 19.76
CA GLN A 391 -17.51 -22.73 20.87
C GLN A 391 -18.29 -23.98 20.48
N THR A 392 -19.44 -23.81 19.81
CA THR A 392 -20.26 -24.91 19.33
C THR A 392 -20.64 -24.64 17.88
N PRO A 393 -20.26 -25.50 16.93
CA PRO A 393 -20.60 -25.30 15.52
C PRO A 393 -22.12 -25.25 15.30
N THR A 394 -22.56 -24.45 14.34
CA THR A 394 -23.98 -24.32 14.00
C THR A 394 -24.57 -25.67 13.54
N PRO A 395 -25.78 -26.06 14.01
CA PRO A 395 -26.44 -27.30 13.60
C PRO A 395 -27.02 -27.22 12.17
N ALA A 396 -26.95 -26.06 11.52
CA ALA A 396 -27.40 -25.90 10.13
C ALA A 396 -26.56 -26.71 9.13
N ILE A 397 -25.39 -27.22 9.56
CA ILE A 397 -24.43 -27.96 8.74
C ILE A 397 -24.03 -29.25 9.48
N ALA A 398 -23.94 -30.36 8.75
CA ALA A 398 -23.47 -31.65 9.28
C ALA A 398 -21.93 -31.72 9.23
N TRP A 399 -21.25 -31.10 10.20
CA TRP A 399 -19.79 -30.91 10.19
C TRP A 399 -18.96 -32.20 10.14
N ASP A 400 -19.39 -33.25 10.85
CA ASP A 400 -18.59 -34.49 11.00
C ASP A 400 -18.34 -35.21 9.67
N ASP A 401 -19.21 -35.01 8.67
CA ASP A 401 -19.13 -35.65 7.36
C ASP A 401 -18.52 -34.74 6.27
N LEU A 402 -18.08 -33.53 6.62
CA LEU A 402 -17.69 -32.52 5.66
C LEU A 402 -16.19 -32.17 5.74
N PRO A 403 -15.49 -32.12 4.59
CA PRO A 403 -14.11 -31.65 4.54
C PRO A 403 -14.06 -30.10 4.56
N LEU A 404 -14.67 -29.51 5.59
CA LEU A 404 -14.75 -28.07 5.86
C LEU A 404 -14.52 -27.84 7.36
N ALA A 405 -13.62 -26.91 7.72
CA ALA A 405 -13.27 -26.66 9.11
C ALA A 405 -13.14 -25.16 9.40
N VAL A 406 -13.45 -24.76 10.63
CA VAL A 406 -13.21 -23.39 11.10
C VAL A 406 -11.92 -23.38 11.93
N PRO A 407 -10.92 -22.55 11.61
CA PRO A 407 -9.67 -22.50 12.37
C PRO A 407 -9.92 -21.84 13.73
N THR A 408 -9.61 -22.53 14.82
CA THR A 408 -9.73 -21.99 16.20
C THR A 408 -8.39 -21.63 16.83
N ARG A 409 -7.29 -21.85 16.10
CA ARG A 409 -5.92 -21.51 16.50
C ARG A 409 -5.08 -21.15 15.28
N LEU A 410 -3.95 -20.48 15.50
CA LEU A 410 -2.98 -20.20 14.45
C LEU A 410 -2.47 -21.50 13.83
N THR A 411 -2.71 -21.69 12.54
CA THR A 411 -2.42 -22.94 11.83
C THR A 411 -1.45 -22.67 10.67
N PRO A 412 -0.40 -23.48 10.48
CA PRO A 412 0.49 -23.33 9.32
C PRO A 412 -0.26 -23.49 8.00
N TRP A 413 0.10 -22.71 6.98
CA TRP A 413 -0.45 -22.80 5.63
C TRP A 413 0.46 -23.67 4.72
N PRO A 414 -0.10 -24.51 3.82
CA PRO A 414 0.64 -25.24 2.77
C PRO A 414 1.71 -24.44 2.00
N ALA A 415 2.62 -25.16 1.31
CA ALA A 415 3.67 -24.61 0.41
C ALA A 415 3.16 -23.55 -0.59
N ALA A 416 4.02 -22.61 -1.02
CA ALA A 416 3.59 -21.38 -1.72
C ALA A 416 2.99 -21.72 -3.07
N GLU A 417 3.60 -22.68 -3.74
CA GLU A 417 3.22 -23.25 -5.03
C GLU A 417 1.76 -23.74 -5.07
N THR A 418 1.20 -24.16 -3.93
CA THR A 418 -0.17 -24.70 -3.86
C THR A 418 -1.14 -23.78 -3.11
N ALA A 419 -0.67 -22.71 -2.46
CA ALA A 419 -1.50 -21.91 -1.57
C ALA A 419 -2.54 -21.08 -2.33
N VAL A 420 -3.79 -21.57 -2.34
CA VAL A 420 -4.96 -20.88 -2.88
C VAL A 420 -5.97 -20.54 -1.78
N ALA A 421 -6.54 -19.33 -1.86
CA ALA A 421 -7.60 -18.85 -1.00
C ALA A 421 -8.72 -18.15 -1.78
N GLY A 422 -9.92 -18.08 -1.20
CA GLY A 422 -11.03 -17.25 -1.69
C GLY A 422 -11.39 -16.16 -0.69
N VAL A 423 -11.92 -15.02 -1.16
CA VAL A 423 -12.51 -13.97 -0.33
C VAL A 423 -13.90 -13.67 -0.85
N THR A 424 -14.91 -13.77 0.02
CA THR A 424 -16.32 -13.53 -0.33
C THR A 424 -16.84 -12.28 0.38
N SER A 425 -17.59 -11.44 -0.34
CA SER A 425 -18.41 -10.39 0.28
C SER A 425 -19.79 -10.31 -0.35
N LEU A 426 -20.83 -10.25 0.47
CA LEU A 426 -22.23 -10.38 0.08
C LEU A 426 -22.98 -9.10 0.45
N GLY A 427 -23.54 -8.41 -0.54
CA GLY A 427 -24.29 -7.18 -0.35
C GLY A 427 -25.72 -7.45 0.12
N ILE A 428 -26.24 -6.60 1.01
CA ILE A 428 -27.59 -6.73 1.57
C ILE A 428 -28.70 -6.62 0.51
N ALA A 429 -28.43 -5.99 -0.64
CA ALA A 429 -29.37 -5.91 -1.76
C ALA A 429 -29.26 -7.09 -2.74
N GLY A 430 -28.30 -8.00 -2.53
CA GLY A 430 -28.13 -9.22 -3.30
C GLY A 430 -26.90 -9.28 -4.21
N THR A 431 -26.13 -8.21 -4.35
CA THR A 431 -24.87 -8.22 -5.13
C THR A 431 -23.76 -8.93 -4.38
N ASN A 432 -23.27 -10.03 -4.93
CA ASN A 432 -22.23 -10.86 -4.35
C ASN A 432 -20.92 -10.70 -5.12
N ALA A 433 -19.79 -10.71 -4.43
CA ALA A 433 -18.46 -10.69 -5.01
C ALA A 433 -17.57 -11.78 -4.41
N HIS A 434 -16.73 -12.40 -5.24
CA HIS A 434 -15.72 -13.36 -4.82
C HIS A 434 -14.39 -13.12 -5.55
N VAL A 435 -13.29 -13.18 -4.83
CA VAL A 435 -11.92 -13.02 -5.36
C VAL A 435 -11.09 -14.24 -5.02
N VAL A 436 -10.40 -14.80 -6.01
CA VAL A 436 -9.51 -15.96 -5.86
C VAL A 436 -8.07 -15.47 -5.79
N LEU A 437 -7.38 -15.80 -4.69
CA LEU A 437 -5.99 -15.44 -4.44
C LEU A 437 -5.08 -16.68 -4.46
N ALA A 438 -3.84 -16.47 -4.89
CA ALA A 438 -2.74 -17.40 -4.76
C ALA A 438 -1.53 -16.71 -4.11
N ALA A 439 -0.58 -17.48 -3.58
CA ALA A 439 0.67 -16.93 -3.09
C ALA A 439 1.44 -16.18 -4.19
N ALA A 440 2.25 -15.21 -3.76
CA ALA A 440 3.24 -14.57 -4.62
C ALA A 440 4.24 -15.62 -5.14
N PRO A 441 4.77 -15.47 -6.37
CA PRO A 441 5.92 -16.27 -6.79
C PRO A 441 7.08 -16.03 -5.84
N ASP A 442 7.83 -17.08 -5.50
CA ASP A 442 9.03 -16.92 -4.69
C ASP A 442 10.01 -15.97 -5.40
N PRO A 443 10.61 -15.01 -4.67
CA PRO A 443 11.61 -14.16 -5.26
C PRO A 443 12.74 -15.04 -5.81
N ALA A 444 13.17 -14.75 -7.04
CA ALA A 444 14.30 -15.45 -7.64
C ALA A 444 15.49 -15.41 -6.65
N PRO A 445 16.23 -16.53 -6.45
CA PRO A 445 17.36 -16.54 -5.55
C PRO A 445 18.28 -15.37 -5.87
N ALA A 446 18.45 -14.46 -4.92
CA ALA A 446 19.39 -13.36 -5.11
C ALA A 446 20.76 -13.99 -5.38
N PRO A 447 21.51 -13.52 -6.41
CA PRO A 447 22.87 -13.97 -6.60
C PRO A 447 23.63 -13.75 -5.27
N PRO A 448 24.50 -14.69 -4.87
CA PRO A 448 25.24 -14.56 -3.63
C PRO A 448 25.90 -13.18 -3.60
N PRO A 449 25.84 -12.46 -2.47
CA PRO A 449 26.42 -11.13 -2.38
C PRO A 449 27.87 -11.23 -2.82
N ALA A 450 28.22 -10.56 -3.91
CA ALA A 450 29.61 -10.39 -4.28
C ALA A 450 30.32 -9.76 -3.07
N PRO A 451 31.58 -10.13 -2.76
CA PRO A 451 32.30 -9.50 -1.65
C PRO A 451 32.23 -7.98 -1.80
N GLU A 452 31.46 -7.35 -0.90
CA GLU A 452 31.22 -5.92 -0.99
C GLU A 452 32.53 -5.22 -0.64
N ALA A 453 33.14 -4.58 -1.63
CA ALA A 453 34.10 -3.52 -1.36
C ALA A 453 33.43 -2.51 -0.39
N PRO A 454 34.18 -1.87 0.53
CA PRO A 454 33.60 -0.86 1.42
C PRO A 454 32.87 0.17 0.57
N ARG A 455 31.59 0.42 0.88
CA ARG A 455 30.70 1.32 0.14
C ARG A 455 30.18 2.38 1.11
N THR A 456 30.13 3.60 0.63
CA THR A 456 29.48 4.71 1.31
C THR A 456 28.00 4.72 0.91
N PHE A 457 27.12 4.84 1.90
CA PHE A 457 25.67 4.87 1.70
C PHE A 457 25.13 6.27 1.95
N LEU A 458 24.17 6.68 1.13
CA LEU A 458 23.36 7.88 1.32
C LEU A 458 21.95 7.46 1.74
N LEU A 459 21.51 7.91 2.92
CA LEU A 459 20.14 7.80 3.38
C LEU A 459 19.41 9.14 3.19
N PRO A 460 18.58 9.29 2.13
CA PRO A 460 17.74 10.46 1.97
C PRO A 460 16.42 10.27 2.72
N LEU A 461 16.09 11.21 3.61
CA LEU A 461 14.80 11.35 4.24
C LEU A 461 14.14 12.65 3.78
N SER A 462 12.81 12.64 3.68
CA SER A 462 12.08 13.86 3.38
C SER A 462 10.71 13.89 4.03
N ALA A 463 10.21 15.09 4.29
CA ALA A 463 8.87 15.33 4.81
C ALA A 463 8.34 16.71 4.37
N TYR A 464 7.07 16.99 4.65
CA TYR A 464 6.46 18.29 4.36
C TYR A 464 6.74 19.32 5.46
N THR A 465 6.90 18.87 6.71
CA THR A 465 7.14 19.73 7.88
C THR A 465 8.41 19.30 8.63
N PRO A 466 9.08 20.20 9.36
CA PRO A 466 10.22 19.83 10.20
C PRO A 466 9.90 18.76 11.24
N GLN A 467 8.69 18.80 11.82
CA GLN A 467 8.26 17.80 12.79
C GLN A 467 8.11 16.43 12.14
N ALA A 468 7.44 16.34 10.98
CA ALA A 468 7.30 15.10 10.24
C ALA A 468 8.68 14.54 9.79
N LEU A 469 9.66 15.39 9.48
CA LEU A 469 11.03 14.94 9.16
C LEU A 469 11.70 14.31 10.38
N ARG A 470 11.49 14.87 11.59
CA ARG A 470 11.98 14.28 12.85
C ARG A 470 11.27 12.97 13.17
N ASP A 471 9.98 12.87 12.90
CA ASP A 471 9.23 11.63 13.10
C ASP A 471 9.70 10.53 12.13
N GLN A 472 10.00 10.89 10.87
CA GLN A 472 10.62 10.00 9.89
C GLN A 472 12.01 9.53 10.34
N ALA A 473 12.85 10.44 10.83
CA ALA A 473 14.17 10.09 11.37
C ALA A 473 14.06 9.12 12.54
N ARG A 474 13.09 9.30 13.45
CA ARG A 474 12.83 8.39 14.57
C ARG A 474 12.37 7.00 14.08
N ALA A 475 11.54 6.94 13.05
CA ALA A 475 11.10 5.68 12.46
C ALA A 475 12.27 4.90 11.84
N TYR A 476 13.17 5.58 11.12
CA TYR A 476 14.37 4.95 10.55
C TYR A 476 15.38 4.52 11.61
N LEU A 477 15.53 5.31 12.68
CA LEU A 477 16.35 4.93 13.83
C LEU A 477 15.84 3.64 14.48
N ALA A 478 14.52 3.52 14.68
CA ALA A 478 13.91 2.31 15.22
C ALA A 478 14.12 1.08 14.33
N LEU A 479 14.12 1.24 13.00
CA LEU A 479 14.41 0.15 12.05
C LEU A 479 15.88 -0.33 12.16
N LEU A 480 16.82 0.60 12.33
CA LEU A 480 18.24 0.29 12.49
C LEU A 480 18.57 -0.32 13.86
N GLN A 481 17.75 -0.04 14.89
CA GLN A 481 17.90 -0.57 16.24
C GLN A 481 17.07 -1.85 16.51
N ALA A 482 16.33 -2.35 15.51
CA ALA A 482 15.55 -3.58 15.65
C ALA A 482 16.44 -4.81 15.89
N GLU A 483 15.90 -5.88 16.50
CA GLU A 483 16.64 -7.13 16.76
C GLU A 483 17.31 -7.73 15.51
N ARG A 484 16.70 -7.50 14.34
CA ARG A 484 17.22 -7.89 13.02
C ARG A 484 17.12 -6.68 12.09
N PRO A 485 18.13 -5.80 12.08
CA PRO A 485 18.10 -4.62 11.24
C PRO A 485 18.25 -5.02 9.76
N PRO A 486 17.64 -4.28 8.82
CA PRO A 486 17.83 -4.51 7.41
C PRO A 486 19.28 -4.19 6.98
N ALA A 487 19.73 -4.80 5.89
CA ALA A 487 20.98 -4.39 5.27
C ALA A 487 20.89 -2.91 4.82
N LEU A 488 21.99 -2.16 4.92
CA LEU A 488 21.99 -0.72 4.59
C LEU A 488 21.54 -0.43 3.17
N ARG A 489 21.93 -1.28 2.22
CA ARG A 489 21.47 -1.19 0.84
C ARG A 489 19.95 -1.28 0.74
N ASP A 490 19.35 -2.24 1.44
CA ASP A 490 17.90 -2.50 1.42
C ASP A 490 17.10 -1.43 2.18
N LEU A 491 17.77 -0.62 3.01
CA LEU A 491 17.19 0.56 3.64
C LEU A 491 17.32 1.81 2.75
N CYS A 492 18.54 2.10 2.27
CA CYS A 492 18.88 3.33 1.56
C CYS A 492 18.31 3.34 0.13
N HIS A 493 18.35 2.20 -0.58
CA HIS A 493 17.90 2.13 -1.96
C HIS A 493 16.39 2.41 -2.09
N PRO A 494 15.47 1.80 -1.30
CA PRO A 494 14.06 2.18 -1.35
C PRO A 494 13.81 3.62 -0.88
N ALA A 495 14.52 4.12 0.13
CA ALA A 495 14.41 5.51 0.56
C ALA A 495 14.76 6.50 -0.57
N ALA A 496 15.79 6.19 -1.36
CA ALA A 496 16.22 7.02 -2.49
C ALA A 496 15.33 6.87 -3.74
N CYS A 497 14.95 5.64 -4.08
CA CYS A 497 14.40 5.31 -5.40
C CYS A 497 12.89 5.02 -5.40
N ARG A 498 12.30 4.73 -4.24
CA ARG A 498 10.93 4.24 -4.06
C ARG A 498 10.11 5.07 -3.06
N ARG A 499 10.51 6.32 -2.82
CA ARG A 499 9.77 7.32 -2.05
C ARG A 499 9.68 8.62 -2.85
N THR A 500 8.63 9.40 -2.59
CA THR A 500 8.52 10.76 -3.10
C THR A 500 9.38 11.69 -2.24
N HIS A 501 10.22 12.50 -2.89
CA HIS A 501 11.14 13.41 -2.21
C HIS A 501 10.48 14.77 -1.94
N LEU A 502 9.99 14.94 -0.71
CA LEU A 502 9.26 16.11 -0.22
C LEU A 502 10.18 17.31 0.08
N PRO A 503 9.65 18.52 0.33
CA PRO A 503 10.44 19.76 0.39
C PRO A 503 11.43 19.89 1.57
N ARG A 504 11.17 19.26 2.72
CA ARG A 504 12.12 19.24 3.85
C ARG A 504 12.96 17.98 3.73
N ARG A 505 14.26 18.10 3.46
CA ARG A 505 15.13 16.97 3.15
C ARG A 505 16.32 16.88 4.10
N LEU A 506 16.67 15.66 4.45
CA LEU A 506 17.85 15.28 5.22
C LEU A 506 18.60 14.19 4.44
N GLY A 507 19.85 14.43 4.10
CA GLY A 507 20.75 13.42 3.54
C GLY A 507 21.83 13.07 4.54
N LEU A 508 21.90 11.79 4.94
CA LEU A 508 22.92 11.26 5.84
C LEU A 508 23.87 10.35 5.07
N VAL A 509 25.18 10.50 5.29
CA VAL A 509 26.21 9.75 4.56
C VAL A 509 27.03 8.95 5.55
N ALA A 510 27.05 7.63 5.42
CA ALA A 510 27.87 6.77 6.26
C ALA A 510 28.28 5.47 5.58
N ASP A 511 29.39 4.89 6.04
CA ASP A 511 29.88 3.57 5.58
C ASP A 511 29.29 2.42 6.40
N THR A 512 28.69 2.71 7.57
CA THR A 512 28.21 1.70 8.52
C THR A 512 26.87 2.07 9.14
N ALA A 513 26.16 1.06 9.65
CA ALA A 513 24.88 1.26 10.33
C ALA A 513 25.04 2.06 11.62
N ALA A 514 26.14 1.86 12.35
CA ALA A 514 26.46 2.63 13.54
C ALA A 514 26.63 4.12 13.22
N GLY A 515 27.31 4.45 12.13
CA GLY A 515 27.45 5.84 11.68
C GLY A 515 26.12 6.51 11.32
N LEU A 516 25.19 5.78 10.67
CA LEU A 516 23.85 6.31 10.41
C LEU A 516 23.03 6.50 11.71
N VAL A 517 23.16 5.58 12.67
CA VAL A 517 22.49 5.70 13.98
C VAL A 517 22.97 6.95 14.71
N GLU A 518 24.28 7.16 14.79
CA GLU A 518 24.89 8.34 15.42
C GLU A 518 24.41 9.64 14.77
N GLN A 519 24.40 9.71 13.43
CA GLN A 519 23.90 10.88 12.71
C GLN A 519 22.38 11.10 12.90
N LEU A 520 21.56 10.04 12.95
CA LEU A 520 20.13 10.17 13.22
C LEU A 520 19.87 10.68 14.65
N GLU A 521 20.60 10.17 15.63
CA GLU A 521 20.52 10.61 17.02
C GLU A 521 20.95 12.07 17.17
N ALA A 522 22.08 12.46 16.56
CA ALA A 522 22.53 13.85 16.53
C ALA A 522 21.51 14.79 15.86
N PHE A 523 20.86 14.36 14.77
CA PHE A 523 19.77 15.13 14.14
C PHE A 523 18.57 15.30 15.08
N LEU A 524 18.19 14.24 15.79
CA LEU A 524 17.10 14.28 16.76
C LEU A 524 17.45 15.15 17.98
N LEU A 525 18.71 15.22 18.40
CA LEU A 525 19.16 16.12 19.47
C LEU A 525 19.38 17.57 19.00
N GLY A 526 19.47 17.80 17.68
CA GLY A 526 19.78 19.12 17.11
C GLY A 526 21.27 19.45 17.15
N GLU A 527 22.12 18.43 17.24
CA GLU A 527 23.58 18.51 17.40
C GLU A 527 24.34 18.18 16.11
N LEU A 528 23.64 18.00 14.99
CA LEU A 528 24.21 17.57 13.72
C LEU A 528 25.08 18.67 13.09
N GLU A 529 26.38 18.43 12.95
CA GLU A 529 27.29 19.33 12.25
C GLU A 529 27.07 19.26 10.72
N THR A 530 27.18 20.41 10.04
CA THR A 530 26.88 20.53 8.60
C THR A 530 27.84 19.79 7.67
N SER A 531 28.97 19.29 8.18
CA SER A 531 29.94 18.50 7.40
C SER A 531 29.47 17.06 7.16
N ASP A 532 28.64 16.52 8.05
CA ASP A 532 28.26 15.09 8.04
C ASP A 532 26.85 14.85 7.49
N ALA A 533 26.10 15.92 7.24
CA ALA A 533 24.73 15.85 6.77
C ALA A 533 24.34 17.00 5.85
N ILE A 534 23.50 16.69 4.87
CA ILE A 534 22.95 17.67 3.94
C ILE A 534 21.51 17.96 4.37
N LEU A 535 21.32 19.08 5.06
CA LEU A 535 19.99 19.64 5.34
C LEU A 535 19.62 20.60 4.21
N VAL A 536 18.72 20.17 3.33
CA VAL A 536 18.14 21.06 2.31
C VAL A 536 16.74 21.43 2.77
N ALA A 537 16.59 22.66 3.23
CA ALA A 537 15.32 23.33 3.29
C ALA A 537 15.19 24.12 1.98
N ASP A 538 14.36 23.65 1.04
CA ASP A 538 13.91 24.56 -0.02
C ASP A 538 13.32 25.81 0.66
N HIS A 539 13.74 26.98 0.17
CA HIS A 539 13.45 28.31 0.72
C HIS A 539 11.93 28.49 0.97
N PRO A 540 11.55 29.38 1.90
CA PRO A 540 10.24 29.33 2.56
C PRO A 540 9.12 29.37 1.54
N ALA A 541 8.13 28.51 1.74
CA ALA A 541 6.78 28.76 1.28
C ALA A 541 6.51 30.26 1.47
N GLY A 542 6.28 30.99 0.38
CA GLY A 542 5.99 32.42 0.43
C GLY A 542 4.94 32.69 1.49
N ASP A 543 5.21 33.66 2.38
CA ASP A 543 4.35 34.40 3.32
C ASP A 543 3.12 33.72 3.97
N GLY A 544 3.00 32.39 3.95
CA GLY A 544 1.82 31.66 4.39
C GLY A 544 0.58 31.83 3.50
N THR A 545 0.65 32.57 2.38
CA THR A 545 -0.51 32.81 1.50
C THR A 545 -0.52 31.94 0.23
N ALA A 546 0.61 31.36 -0.15
CA ALA A 546 0.67 30.42 -1.27
C ALA A 546 0.03 29.06 -0.90
N GLN A 547 -0.87 28.56 -1.75
CA GLN A 547 -1.39 27.20 -1.59
C GLN A 547 -0.24 26.18 -1.58
N PRO A 548 -0.26 25.19 -0.68
CA PRO A 548 0.78 24.16 -0.64
C PRO A 548 0.78 23.38 -1.96
N THR A 549 1.93 23.25 -2.60
CA THR A 549 2.08 22.42 -3.81
C THR A 549 1.83 20.94 -3.44
N PRO A 550 0.88 20.25 -4.08
CA PRO A 550 0.64 18.83 -3.87
C PRO A 550 1.89 17.98 -4.16
N PRO A 551 2.09 16.84 -3.48
CA PRO A 551 3.27 16.00 -3.70
C PRO A 551 3.48 15.55 -5.16
N ALA A 552 2.40 15.34 -5.91
CA ALA A 552 2.44 14.97 -7.33
C ALA A 552 3.15 16.01 -8.22
N ASP A 553 3.06 17.30 -7.86
CA ASP A 553 3.58 18.42 -8.65
C ASP A 553 5.04 18.78 -8.33
N LEU A 554 5.65 18.10 -7.35
CA LEU A 554 7.00 18.44 -6.86
C LEU A 554 8.09 18.17 -7.90
N ARG A 555 7.91 17.20 -8.81
CA ARG A 555 8.87 16.93 -9.88
C ARG A 555 8.99 18.08 -10.87
N GLN A 556 7.89 18.75 -11.19
CA GLN A 556 7.90 19.89 -12.11
C GLN A 556 8.68 21.07 -11.50
N HIS A 557 8.61 21.24 -10.18
CA HIS A 557 9.33 22.29 -9.44
C HIS A 557 10.84 22.00 -9.31
N ALA A 558 11.23 20.75 -9.03
CA ALA A 558 12.64 20.35 -8.94
C ALA A 558 13.42 20.54 -10.27
N SER A 559 12.74 20.53 -11.41
CA SER A 559 13.34 20.73 -12.74
C SER A 559 13.91 22.15 -12.99
N ARG A 560 13.69 23.10 -12.06
CA ARG A 560 14.07 24.51 -12.23
C ARG A 560 15.48 24.88 -11.74
N THR A 561 16.16 24.01 -10.98
CA THR A 561 17.50 24.31 -10.48
C THR A 561 18.53 24.16 -11.59
N ARG A 562 19.05 25.30 -12.09
CA ARG A 562 20.11 25.33 -13.11
C ARG A 562 21.47 25.10 -12.44
N VAL A 563 22.10 23.96 -12.76
CA VAL A 563 23.43 23.60 -12.26
C VAL A 563 24.49 24.05 -13.28
N ALA A 564 25.60 24.61 -12.81
CA ALA A 564 26.78 24.87 -13.64
C ALA A 564 27.93 23.96 -13.21
N PHE A 565 28.61 23.31 -14.17
CA PHE A 565 29.85 22.60 -13.87
C PHE A 565 31.04 23.56 -14.05
N ILE A 566 31.92 23.57 -13.05
CA ILE A 566 33.10 24.44 -13.04
C ILE A 566 34.34 23.56 -13.10
N PHE A 567 35.13 23.73 -14.14
CA PHE A 567 36.34 22.97 -14.41
C PHE A 567 37.57 23.79 -14.00
N SER A 568 38.29 23.27 -13.02
CA SER A 568 39.52 23.86 -12.50
C SER A 568 40.67 23.83 -13.52
N GLY A 569 41.55 24.83 -13.45
CA GLY A 569 42.84 24.79 -14.13
C GLY A 569 43.87 23.94 -13.36
N GLN A 570 45.14 24.08 -13.72
CA GLN A 570 46.24 23.46 -12.97
C GLN A 570 46.35 24.06 -11.55
N GLY A 571 46.60 23.23 -10.54
CA GLY A 571 46.72 23.63 -9.13
C GLY A 571 45.83 22.82 -8.18
N SER A 572 44.83 22.11 -8.70
CA SER A 572 43.92 21.25 -7.92
C SER A 572 44.44 19.82 -7.72
N GLN A 573 45.59 19.47 -8.30
CA GLN A 573 46.15 18.12 -8.21
C GLN A 573 46.64 17.76 -6.82
N TRP A 574 46.52 16.48 -6.48
CA TRP A 574 47.10 15.89 -5.29
C TRP A 574 47.39 14.40 -5.53
N LEU A 575 48.36 13.85 -4.80
CA LEU A 575 48.75 12.46 -4.94
C LEU A 575 47.62 11.54 -4.45
N GLY A 576 47.14 10.68 -5.35
CA GLY A 576 46.06 9.73 -5.04
C GLY A 576 44.67 10.18 -5.50
N MET A 577 44.56 11.35 -6.13
CA MET A 577 43.30 11.80 -6.72
C MET A 577 42.69 10.74 -7.65
N GLY A 578 41.39 10.49 -7.49
CA GLY A 578 40.63 9.55 -8.32
C GLY A 578 40.92 8.05 -8.08
N ARG A 579 41.85 7.66 -7.21
CA ARG A 579 42.17 6.23 -6.96
C ARG A 579 40.98 5.42 -6.47
N GLU A 580 40.31 5.94 -5.45
CA GLU A 580 39.15 5.29 -4.88
C GLU A 580 38.01 5.19 -5.91
N LEU A 581 37.76 6.28 -6.65
CA LEU A 581 36.75 6.29 -7.71
C LEU A 581 37.08 5.30 -8.84
N MET A 582 38.35 5.16 -9.24
CA MET A 582 38.72 4.10 -10.18
C MET A 582 38.41 2.71 -9.63
N GLN A 583 38.58 2.46 -8.33
CA GLN A 583 38.28 1.17 -7.72
C GLN A 583 36.78 0.91 -7.55
N ARG A 584 36.00 1.95 -7.22
CA ARG A 584 34.60 1.81 -6.79
C ARG A 584 33.57 2.17 -7.86
N GLU A 585 33.89 3.08 -8.77
CA GLU A 585 32.95 3.66 -9.74
C GLU A 585 33.24 3.21 -11.19
N PRO A 586 32.42 2.32 -11.77
CA PRO A 586 32.63 1.82 -13.13
C PRO A 586 32.63 2.93 -14.19
N VAL A 587 31.75 3.93 -14.05
CA VAL A 587 31.66 5.06 -15.00
C VAL A 587 32.97 5.85 -14.99
N PHE A 588 33.46 6.22 -13.81
CA PHE A 588 34.72 6.93 -13.66
C PHE A 588 35.88 6.13 -14.28
N ARG A 589 36.00 4.84 -13.96
CA ARG A 589 37.04 3.95 -14.50
C ARG A 589 36.99 3.84 -16.02
N GLN A 590 35.80 3.66 -16.58
CA GLN A 590 35.60 3.53 -18.03
C GLN A 590 35.95 4.84 -18.75
N THR A 591 35.57 5.99 -18.18
CA THR A 591 35.91 7.30 -18.75
C THR A 591 37.41 7.55 -18.71
N ILE A 592 38.11 7.22 -17.61
CA ILE A 592 39.58 7.29 -17.56
C ILE A 592 40.23 6.40 -18.62
N ALA A 593 39.76 5.16 -18.79
CA ALA A 593 40.28 4.26 -19.81
C ALA A 593 40.06 4.81 -21.24
N ALA A 594 38.92 5.46 -21.49
CA ALA A 594 38.63 6.12 -22.76
C ALA A 594 39.55 7.33 -23.01
N CYS A 595 39.81 8.15 -21.99
CA CYS A 595 40.77 9.24 -22.06
C CYS A 595 42.18 8.72 -22.36
N GLU A 596 42.63 7.65 -21.67
CA GLU A 596 43.94 7.05 -21.93
C GLU A 596 44.05 6.54 -23.37
N ALA A 597 43.02 5.86 -23.88
CA ALA A 597 43.00 5.37 -25.26
C ALA A 597 43.10 6.52 -26.28
N ALA A 598 42.41 7.64 -26.03
CA ALA A 598 42.46 8.82 -26.89
C ALA A 598 43.82 9.53 -26.86
N MET A 599 44.50 9.53 -25.71
CA MET A 599 45.81 10.16 -25.54
C MET A 599 46.97 9.30 -26.05
N ARG A 600 46.81 7.98 -26.08
CA ARG A 600 47.85 6.99 -26.42
C ARG A 600 48.71 7.34 -27.65
N PRO A 601 48.20 7.94 -28.74
CA PRO A 601 49.02 8.30 -29.90
C PRO A 601 50.00 9.46 -29.65
N PHE A 602 49.79 10.24 -28.59
CA PHE A 602 50.50 11.50 -28.33
C PHE A 602 51.45 11.44 -27.11
N VAL A 603 51.37 10.36 -26.32
CA VAL A 603 52.13 10.22 -25.07
C VAL A 603 52.79 8.85 -24.97
N ASP A 604 53.91 8.78 -24.24
CA ASP A 604 54.69 7.56 -23.99
C ASP A 604 54.45 6.95 -22.60
N TRP A 605 53.49 7.50 -21.84
CA TRP A 605 53.14 7.09 -20.48
C TRP A 605 51.69 6.63 -20.38
N SER A 606 51.36 5.89 -19.31
CA SER A 606 49.99 5.40 -19.04
C SER A 606 49.29 6.28 -17.98
N LEU A 607 48.12 6.81 -18.33
CA LEU A 607 47.29 7.60 -17.43
C LEU A 607 46.88 6.82 -16.17
N GLN A 608 46.39 5.59 -16.33
CA GLN A 608 46.04 4.75 -15.21
C GLN A 608 47.24 4.45 -14.30
N ALA A 609 48.42 4.20 -14.88
CA ALA A 609 49.64 3.98 -14.10
C ALA A 609 50.03 5.23 -13.29
N GLN A 610 49.96 6.43 -13.88
CA GLN A 610 50.25 7.67 -13.16
C GLN A 610 49.27 7.91 -12.01
N LEU A 611 47.96 7.71 -12.21
CA LEU A 611 46.96 7.84 -11.15
C LEU A 611 47.17 6.82 -10.01
N GLN A 612 47.68 5.62 -10.30
CA GLN A 612 47.90 4.56 -9.31
C GLN A 612 49.29 4.60 -8.64
N ALA A 613 50.27 5.30 -9.22
CA ALA A 613 51.67 5.28 -8.76
C ALA A 613 51.88 5.93 -7.38
N ALA A 614 52.55 5.25 -6.45
CA ALA A 614 53.00 5.87 -5.20
C ALA A 614 53.98 7.03 -5.48
N ALA A 615 54.10 7.99 -4.55
CA ALA A 615 54.89 9.22 -4.76
C ALA A 615 56.34 8.97 -5.21
N GLU A 616 56.94 7.88 -4.70
CA GLU A 616 58.33 7.50 -4.94
C GLU A 616 58.47 6.32 -5.92
N ALA A 617 57.39 5.92 -6.59
CA ALA A 617 57.45 4.83 -7.56
C ALA A 617 58.30 5.25 -8.78
N PRO A 618 59.24 4.40 -9.24
CA PRO A 618 60.01 4.67 -10.46
C PRO A 618 59.06 4.96 -11.63
N GLY A 619 59.16 6.15 -12.22
CA GLY A 619 58.31 6.59 -13.33
C GLY A 619 57.06 7.40 -12.95
N ALA A 620 56.86 7.75 -11.68
CA ALA A 620 55.84 8.72 -11.28
C ALA A 620 56.23 10.14 -11.76
N ARG A 621 55.47 10.69 -12.71
CA ARG A 621 55.73 11.96 -13.40
C ARG A 621 54.61 12.98 -13.20
N LEU A 622 53.74 12.78 -12.20
CA LEU A 622 52.58 13.65 -11.92
C LEU A 622 52.93 15.12 -11.63
N ASN A 623 54.21 15.46 -11.41
CA ASN A 623 54.63 16.87 -11.26
C ASN A 623 55.07 17.50 -12.59
N ASP A 624 55.28 16.70 -13.63
CA ASP A 624 55.66 17.18 -14.96
C ASP A 624 54.44 17.77 -15.66
N ILE A 625 54.59 18.95 -16.27
CA ILE A 625 53.46 19.70 -16.83
C ILE A 625 52.75 18.95 -17.96
N ASP A 626 53.51 18.21 -18.78
CA ASP A 626 53.04 17.39 -19.89
C ASP A 626 52.29 16.13 -19.43
N VAL A 627 52.40 15.76 -18.15
CA VAL A 627 51.69 14.63 -17.54
C VAL A 627 50.50 15.13 -16.72
N ILE A 628 50.69 16.16 -15.89
CA ILE A 628 49.66 16.60 -14.96
C ILE A 628 48.46 17.24 -15.64
N GLN A 629 48.69 18.05 -16.68
CA GLN A 629 47.60 18.71 -17.38
C GLN A 629 46.65 17.70 -18.04
N PRO A 630 47.13 16.76 -18.88
CA PRO A 630 46.24 15.74 -19.43
C PRO A 630 45.61 14.82 -18.37
N THR A 631 46.30 14.58 -17.25
CA THR A 631 45.76 13.80 -16.13
C THR A 631 44.60 14.53 -15.45
N LEU A 632 44.76 15.82 -15.11
CA LEU A 632 43.71 16.65 -14.52
C LEU A 632 42.50 16.78 -15.44
N LEU A 633 42.73 17.00 -16.74
CA LEU A 633 41.68 17.01 -17.76
C LEU A 633 40.87 15.70 -17.71
N SER A 634 41.55 14.56 -17.74
CA SER A 634 40.90 13.24 -17.73
C SER A 634 40.11 12.97 -16.45
N VAL A 635 40.65 13.35 -15.29
CA VAL A 635 39.94 13.23 -13.99
C VAL A 635 38.68 14.10 -13.98
N GLN A 636 38.76 15.33 -14.49
CA GLN A 636 37.63 16.24 -14.54
C GLN A 636 36.52 15.75 -15.49
N ILE A 637 36.88 15.24 -16.66
CA ILE A 637 35.94 14.59 -17.59
C ILE A 637 35.29 13.37 -16.93
N ALA A 638 36.07 12.55 -16.22
CA ALA A 638 35.55 11.39 -15.51
C ALA A 638 34.62 11.75 -14.34
N LEU A 639 34.90 12.82 -13.61
CA LEU A 639 33.99 13.36 -12.58
C LEU A 639 32.70 13.90 -13.18
N ALA A 640 32.78 14.65 -14.29
CA ALA A 640 31.60 15.15 -14.99
C ALA A 640 30.72 14.01 -15.50
N ALA A 641 31.32 12.98 -16.11
CA ALA A 641 30.62 11.78 -16.55
C ALA A 641 29.96 11.04 -15.37
N LEU A 642 30.64 10.95 -14.22
CA LEU A 642 30.08 10.35 -13.01
C LEU A 642 28.85 11.13 -12.50
N TRP A 643 28.94 12.44 -12.37
CA TRP A 643 27.79 13.29 -11.99
C TRP A 643 26.61 13.17 -12.95
N GLN A 644 26.89 13.16 -14.26
CA GLN A 644 25.87 12.96 -15.29
C GLN A 644 25.21 11.58 -15.20
N SER A 645 25.98 10.54 -14.84
CA SER A 645 25.43 9.20 -14.63
C SER A 645 24.44 9.11 -13.47
N TRP A 646 24.58 9.97 -12.46
CA TRP A 646 23.63 10.13 -11.36
C TRP A 646 22.47 11.08 -11.69
N GLY A 647 22.39 11.58 -12.93
CA GLY A 647 21.31 12.42 -13.42
C GLY A 647 21.54 13.93 -13.28
N VAL A 648 22.70 14.38 -12.76
CA VAL A 648 23.01 15.80 -12.67
C VAL A 648 23.44 16.31 -14.04
N ARG A 649 22.62 17.17 -14.64
CA ARG A 649 22.88 17.74 -15.97
C ARG A 649 23.26 19.22 -15.83
N PRO A 650 24.44 19.64 -16.32
CA PRO A 650 24.81 21.04 -16.32
C PRO A 650 23.95 21.81 -17.33
N ALA A 651 23.41 22.95 -16.91
CA ALA A 651 22.80 23.96 -17.78
C ALA A 651 23.86 24.91 -18.38
N ALA A 652 25.04 24.97 -17.76
CA ALA A 652 26.20 25.72 -18.23
C ALA A 652 27.49 25.01 -17.78
N VAL A 653 28.58 25.27 -18.50
CA VAL A 653 29.93 24.84 -18.11
C VAL A 653 30.86 26.05 -18.17
N ILE A 654 31.80 26.15 -17.22
CA ILE A 654 32.84 27.17 -17.20
C ILE A 654 34.15 26.49 -16.83
N GLY A 655 35.21 26.75 -17.59
CA GLY A 655 36.54 26.28 -17.28
C GLY A 655 37.49 27.43 -16.97
N HIS A 656 38.54 27.14 -16.21
CA HIS A 656 39.63 28.08 -15.98
C HIS A 656 40.89 27.62 -16.71
N SER A 657 41.34 28.39 -17.72
CA SER A 657 42.52 28.07 -18.54
C SER A 657 42.38 26.68 -19.18
N MET A 658 43.29 25.74 -18.90
CA MET A 658 43.21 24.37 -19.44
C MET A 658 41.93 23.61 -19.03
N GLY A 659 41.25 24.06 -17.98
CA GLY A 659 39.93 23.57 -17.59
C GLY A 659 38.82 23.89 -18.61
N GLU A 660 38.99 24.87 -19.52
CA GLU A 660 38.01 25.11 -20.60
C GLU A 660 37.97 23.98 -21.64
N VAL A 661 39.02 23.16 -21.69
CA VAL A 661 39.09 21.99 -22.59
C VAL A 661 38.29 20.81 -22.02
N ALA A 662 38.11 20.75 -20.69
CA ALA A 662 37.33 19.74 -19.98
C ALA A 662 35.84 20.01 -20.13
#